data_AF-A0A1W2FLK7-F1
#
_entry.id   AF-A0A1W2FLK7-F1
#
_cell.length_a   1.000
_cell.length_b   1.000
_cell.length_c   1.000
_cell.angle_alpha   90.00
_cell.angle_beta   90.00
_cell.angle_gamma   90.00
#
_symmetry.space_group_name_H-M   'P 1'
#
loop_
_entity.id
_entity.type
_entity.pdbx_description
1 polymer ?
#
loop_
_entity_poly.entity_id
_entity_poly.type
_entity_poly.pdbx_seq_one_letter_code
_entity_poly.pdbx_strand_id
1 'polypeptide(L)'
;MRRLFAIALLVATFAHGGTPAAAPAGHNRPPEAPTRLTVNDRTDPLAVDGVPRFGWLPRDRDGNEVQTAYQIVVLQGDVRVWDSGRVLSSRQSWVGYGGRPLASGAAYRWTVRTWDRHGAVSPYAVAASFDTGLGDGDWSGAAWIRRVTTGNDAADEWTLARKVIEVGKSPVIRARAYVSATSDWALHVNGAMVSRGSSYGYPGEGYYDVADLKGVWAGAELAIGVRYHYWTCRCQGRADGPQLPAEGPSGLLAKIVVEHADGSREVAVSDGSWRLTRDTAQDVSTLTYRNSDAGDRVERHDATQEIQQWDTPSFDDRLWDPASLIGPHPRPNPSSCAAPCAFTRLTAQQAHIAYEIIHPVSVIRLPDGTVFADMGKVVAAVPRISFRAGTAGHAITMTTSYRRNNTTLAAPVSAGARAVSLVSTSKVHIGDQITIDAPANGYGPGSPETRTVVAVSPAEVGLDRPLTRAHAGGAWVENSRAGTSGLDTQGSDMRFHYVQKSGRQIAEPFTYWGWRYLEVSDPGEHLADGQITAVTQATDVRPTEAATFASSSPVLDAVFQLMQRSALLSAQNVFLDTPTREKGQFLGDTIDQSFATMESLGERSPTRQAIVEFIHSQARYWPNGALNAVYPNGDGKRDIPDYTEMFPEWVMRYHQMTGDDSLVVQAFPTMKRVAGYITAAIDSTGLVHQLPGGSGQYAYGIIDWPPAMRYDTVVQDNGSRTVVNALAVGAMRAVADAAVVVGDTVAADEYRRQAESLTAAMNALLREPGGRYSDGLALSTGKQIPNFSQHAQSFPVAYGVAPVSAYPALGAYIRDLGMRQGPMTFRQLLAALHRTGQSEAIVRLLTNTDADGPAQTLAEGGTFLWEQWTPGCAVAGCTGTQVNQNSSESFSHGWGAAGISGILQSLLGLEVVSPGAATVRIAPPANGLQHARGTVWTERGQVGIAWARSGRSITLDVNVPVNVTATVVLPGSRPITVGSGRTHLRVTPG
;
A
#
# COMPACT_ATOMS: atom_id res chain seq x y z
N MET A 1 -51.25 -7.78 -28.04
CA MET A 1 -51.31 -8.30 -26.66
C MET A 1 -50.58 -9.63 -26.65
N ARG A 2 -49.35 -9.66 -26.11
CA ARG A 2 -48.27 -10.56 -26.55
C ARG A 2 -48.03 -11.71 -25.55
N ARG A 3 -47.92 -12.91 -26.12
CA ARG A 3 -47.62 -14.20 -25.49
C ARG A 3 -46.11 -14.35 -25.29
N LEU A 4 -45.71 -14.96 -24.17
CA LEU A 4 -44.38 -15.51 -23.93
C LEU A 4 -44.10 -16.68 -24.89
N PHE A 5 -42.88 -16.74 -25.43
CA PHE A 5 -42.24 -17.99 -25.83
C PHE A 5 -40.72 -17.87 -25.63
N ALA A 6 -40.19 -18.74 -24.78
CA ALA A 6 -38.77 -19.04 -24.70
C ALA A 6 -38.43 -20.07 -25.80
N ILE A 7 -37.36 -19.84 -26.55
CA ILE A 7 -36.80 -20.81 -27.51
C ILE A 7 -35.42 -21.19 -27.00
N ALA A 8 -35.29 -22.44 -26.55
CA ALA A 8 -34.03 -23.11 -26.32
C ALA A 8 -33.46 -23.60 -27.66
N LEU A 9 -32.21 -23.26 -27.96
CA LEU A 9 -31.50 -23.75 -29.14
C LEU A 9 -30.62 -24.95 -28.72
N LEU A 10 -31.03 -26.15 -29.12
CA LEU A 10 -30.21 -27.36 -29.09
C LEU A 10 -29.25 -27.32 -30.30
N VAL A 11 -27.94 -27.35 -30.06
CA VAL A 11 -26.94 -27.67 -31.09
C VAL A 11 -26.47 -29.10 -30.84
N ALA A 12 -26.84 -30.00 -31.75
CA ALA A 12 -26.34 -31.38 -31.80
C ALA A 12 -25.00 -31.42 -32.54
N THR A 13 -23.94 -31.88 -31.89
CA THR A 13 -22.68 -32.27 -32.53
C THR A 13 -22.47 -33.78 -32.40
N PHE A 14 -22.19 -34.41 -33.55
CA PHE A 14 -21.90 -35.84 -33.66
C PHE A 14 -20.61 -36.20 -32.91
N ALA A 15 -20.73 -37.07 -31.91
CA ALA A 15 -19.61 -37.70 -31.23
C ALA A 15 -19.18 -38.96 -31.98
N HIS A 16 -17.94 -39.00 -32.48
CA HIS A 16 -17.25 -40.25 -32.78
C HIS A 16 -16.49 -40.70 -31.54
N GLY A 17 -16.82 -41.90 -31.06
CA GLY A 17 -16.45 -42.43 -29.75
C GLY A 17 -14.96 -42.73 -29.59
N GLY A 18 -14.40 -42.16 -28.54
CA GLY A 18 -13.56 -42.88 -27.60
C GLY A 18 -14.21 -42.71 -26.23
N THR A 19 -14.74 -43.78 -25.64
CA THR A 19 -15.24 -43.76 -24.27
C THR A 19 -14.07 -43.45 -23.34
N PRO A 20 -14.09 -42.34 -22.57
CA PRO A 20 -13.19 -42.23 -21.45
C PRO A 20 -13.63 -43.30 -20.45
N ALA A 21 -12.69 -44.16 -20.04
CA ALA A 21 -12.92 -45.06 -18.92
C ALA A 21 -13.39 -44.21 -17.74
N ALA A 22 -14.59 -44.52 -17.21
CA ALA A 22 -15.10 -43.88 -16.02
C ALA A 22 -14.06 -44.08 -14.91
N ALA A 23 -13.51 -42.97 -14.42
CA ALA A 23 -12.71 -43.00 -13.20
C ALA A 23 -13.56 -43.67 -12.10
N PRO A 24 -12.98 -44.57 -11.29
CA PRO A 24 -13.72 -45.20 -10.21
C PRO A 24 -14.35 -44.10 -9.36
N ALA A 25 -15.64 -44.23 -9.06
CA ALA A 25 -16.35 -43.30 -8.19
C ALA A 25 -15.56 -43.21 -6.87
N GLY A 26 -14.86 -42.10 -6.67
CA GLY A 26 -14.22 -41.81 -5.40
C GLY A 26 -15.28 -41.91 -4.31
N HIS A 27 -14.89 -42.44 -3.15
CA HIS A 27 -15.78 -42.46 -1.99
C HIS A 27 -16.25 -41.04 -1.70
N ASN A 28 -17.55 -40.76 -1.92
CA ASN A 28 -18.15 -39.47 -1.58
C ASN A 28 -18.07 -39.28 -0.06
N ARG A 29 -17.24 -38.33 0.37
CA ARG A 29 -17.06 -37.99 1.78
C ARG A 29 -17.80 -36.70 2.07
N PRO A 30 -18.52 -36.61 3.21
CA PRO A 30 -19.17 -35.36 3.57
C PRO A 30 -18.11 -34.25 3.76
N PRO A 31 -18.45 -32.99 3.44
CA PRO A 31 -17.54 -31.88 3.57
C PRO A 31 -17.13 -31.66 5.03
N GLU A 32 -15.91 -31.17 5.23
CA GLU A 32 -15.44 -30.79 6.57
C GLU A 32 -16.01 -29.44 6.99
N ALA A 33 -15.93 -29.14 8.29
CA ALA A 33 -16.33 -27.84 8.81
C ALA A 33 -15.57 -26.70 8.09
N PRO A 34 -16.25 -25.61 7.65
CA PRO A 34 -15.59 -24.48 7.02
C PRO A 34 -14.51 -23.85 7.92
N THR A 35 -13.56 -23.16 7.29
CA THR A 35 -12.43 -22.48 7.96
C THR A 35 -12.33 -21.03 7.51
N ARG A 36 -11.38 -20.27 8.08
CA ARG A 36 -11.11 -18.86 7.70
C ARG A 36 -12.38 -18.00 7.72
N LEU A 37 -13.07 -18.01 8.86
CA LEU A 37 -14.25 -17.18 9.06
C LEU A 37 -13.81 -15.71 9.14
N THR A 38 -14.36 -14.88 8.26
CA THR A 38 -14.10 -13.44 8.23
C THR A 38 -15.39 -12.63 8.26
N VAL A 39 -15.30 -11.42 8.79
CA VAL A 39 -16.34 -10.38 8.69
C VAL A 39 -15.71 -9.15 8.06
N ASN A 40 -16.26 -8.67 6.95
CA ASN A 40 -15.67 -7.63 6.10
C ASN A 40 -14.19 -7.94 5.72
N ASP A 41 -13.94 -9.21 5.39
CA ASP A 41 -12.62 -9.81 5.10
C ASP A 41 -11.59 -9.81 6.27
N ARG A 42 -12.04 -9.52 7.48
CA ARG A 42 -11.18 -9.52 8.68
C ARG A 42 -11.52 -10.65 9.64
N THR A 43 -10.50 -11.18 10.31
CA THR A 43 -10.67 -12.21 11.35
C THR A 43 -10.92 -11.53 12.69
N ASP A 44 -11.97 -11.96 13.39
CA ASP A 44 -12.38 -11.44 14.69
C ASP A 44 -12.34 -9.89 14.82
N PRO A 45 -12.89 -9.13 13.86
CA PRO A 45 -12.74 -7.67 13.87
C PRO A 45 -13.44 -7.05 15.08
N LEU A 46 -12.78 -6.06 15.69
CA LEU A 46 -13.27 -5.35 16.88
C LEU A 46 -14.16 -4.15 16.55
N ALA A 47 -14.33 -3.82 15.27
CA ALA A 47 -15.13 -2.69 14.82
C ALA A 47 -15.62 -2.89 13.38
N VAL A 48 -16.70 -3.67 13.24
CA VAL A 48 -17.41 -3.81 11.96
C VAL A 48 -18.30 -2.60 11.75
N ASP A 49 -17.95 -1.78 10.77
CA ASP A 49 -18.79 -0.65 10.35
C ASP A 49 -19.89 -1.11 9.38
N GLY A 50 -21.08 -0.52 9.52
CA GLY A 50 -22.27 -0.84 8.73
C GLY A 50 -22.80 -2.28 8.92
N VAL A 51 -23.31 -2.86 7.83
CA VAL A 51 -23.87 -4.23 7.84
C VAL A 51 -22.74 -5.25 7.73
N PRO A 52 -22.58 -6.19 8.69
CA PRO A 52 -21.56 -7.22 8.61
C PRO A 52 -21.66 -8.08 7.35
N ARG A 53 -20.53 -8.37 6.73
CA ARG A 53 -20.42 -9.22 5.53
C ARG A 53 -19.54 -10.43 5.84
N PHE A 54 -20.11 -11.62 5.79
CA PHE A 54 -19.44 -12.86 6.18
C PHE A 54 -18.67 -13.50 5.02
N GLY A 55 -17.49 -14.06 5.33
CA GLY A 55 -16.67 -14.85 4.43
C GLY A 55 -16.16 -16.14 5.09
N TRP A 56 -15.98 -17.20 4.30
CA TRP A 56 -15.44 -18.49 4.76
C TRP A 56 -14.82 -19.28 3.61
N LEU A 57 -13.97 -20.24 3.98
CA LEU A 57 -13.42 -21.24 3.07
C LEU A 57 -14.10 -22.60 3.31
N PRO A 58 -14.89 -23.11 2.33
CA PRO A 58 -15.40 -24.47 2.40
C PRO A 58 -14.25 -25.48 2.31
N ARG A 59 -14.43 -26.65 2.94
CA ARG A 59 -13.44 -27.73 2.92
C ARG A 59 -14.07 -29.03 2.48
N ASP A 60 -13.43 -29.66 1.53
CA ASP A 60 -13.81 -30.98 1.03
C ASP A 60 -12.54 -31.73 0.62
N ARG A 61 -12.53 -33.04 0.86
CA ARG A 61 -11.41 -33.93 0.51
C ARG A 61 -11.55 -34.46 -0.91
N ASP A 62 -12.74 -34.36 -1.49
CA ASP A 62 -13.03 -34.88 -2.80
C ASP A 62 -12.67 -33.86 -3.89
N GLY A 63 -12.33 -34.36 -5.07
CA GLY A 63 -11.97 -33.52 -6.21
C GLY A 63 -13.20 -33.00 -6.95
N ASN A 64 -13.05 -31.85 -7.62
CA ASN A 64 -14.09 -31.16 -8.37
C ASN A 64 -15.33 -30.82 -7.53
N GLU A 65 -15.11 -30.43 -6.27
CA GLU A 65 -16.15 -30.09 -5.31
C GLU A 65 -16.54 -28.61 -5.32
N VAL A 66 -17.83 -28.37 -5.08
CA VAL A 66 -18.47 -27.06 -5.07
C VAL A 66 -19.39 -26.93 -3.88
N GLN A 67 -19.58 -25.70 -3.40
CA GLN A 67 -20.62 -25.40 -2.42
C GLN A 67 -21.94 -25.14 -3.13
N THR A 68 -22.99 -25.88 -2.76
CA THR A 68 -24.34 -25.69 -3.30
C THR A 68 -25.25 -24.88 -2.38
N ALA A 69 -24.97 -24.88 -1.07
CA ALA A 69 -25.70 -24.11 -0.08
C ALA A 69 -24.84 -23.77 1.14
N TYR A 70 -25.30 -22.80 1.93
CA TYR A 70 -24.74 -22.48 3.24
C TYR A 70 -25.84 -22.20 4.27
N GLN A 71 -25.47 -22.19 5.56
CA GLN A 71 -26.29 -21.70 6.65
C GLN A 71 -25.41 -20.98 7.67
N ILE A 72 -25.69 -19.70 7.91
CA ILE A 72 -25.04 -18.86 8.89
C ILE A 72 -25.93 -18.74 10.13
N VAL A 73 -25.31 -18.82 11.30
CA VAL A 73 -25.95 -18.56 12.59
C VAL A 73 -25.15 -17.48 13.32
N VAL A 74 -25.84 -16.44 13.81
CA VAL A 74 -25.24 -15.35 14.61
C VAL A 74 -25.91 -15.33 15.98
N LEU A 75 -25.08 -15.23 17.01
CA LEU A 75 -25.45 -15.26 18.42
C LEU A 75 -24.96 -13.99 19.12
N GLN A 76 -25.76 -13.48 20.06
CA GLN A 76 -25.35 -12.49 21.06
C GLN A 76 -25.46 -13.16 22.45
N GLY A 77 -24.33 -13.39 23.11
CA GLY A 77 -24.29 -14.35 24.22
C GLY A 77 -24.75 -15.73 23.74
N ASP A 78 -25.80 -16.27 24.36
CA ASP A 78 -26.44 -17.54 23.96
C ASP A 78 -27.73 -17.33 23.15
N VAL A 79 -28.12 -16.07 22.89
CA VAL A 79 -29.33 -15.75 22.12
C VAL A 79 -29.01 -15.73 20.63
N ARG A 80 -29.71 -16.57 19.86
CA ARG A 80 -29.63 -16.54 18.40
C ARG A 80 -30.34 -15.31 17.84
N VAL A 81 -29.57 -14.39 17.25
CA VAL A 81 -30.08 -13.14 16.66
C VAL A 81 -30.35 -13.26 15.16
N TRP A 82 -29.68 -14.20 14.49
CA TRP A 82 -29.95 -14.53 13.10
C TRP A 82 -29.65 -16.00 12.79
N ASP A 83 -30.47 -16.55 11.91
CA ASP A 83 -30.27 -17.85 11.27
C ASP A 83 -30.69 -17.66 9.82
N SER A 84 -29.77 -17.85 8.87
CA SER A 84 -30.10 -17.71 7.45
C SER A 84 -31.00 -18.83 6.94
N GLY A 85 -31.14 -19.92 7.70
CA GLY A 85 -31.60 -21.19 7.16
C GLY A 85 -30.65 -21.72 6.08
N ARG A 86 -31.07 -22.77 5.37
CA ARG A 86 -30.32 -23.27 4.21
C ARG A 86 -30.55 -22.35 3.01
N VAL A 87 -29.53 -21.59 2.63
CA VAL A 87 -29.55 -20.70 1.46
C VAL A 87 -28.89 -21.42 0.27
N LEU A 88 -29.64 -21.60 -0.82
CA LEU A 88 -29.11 -22.19 -2.07
C LEU A 88 -28.22 -21.16 -2.78
N SER A 89 -26.91 -21.26 -2.58
CA SER A 89 -25.94 -20.33 -3.14
C SER A 89 -24.51 -20.87 -3.03
N SER A 90 -23.71 -20.58 -4.05
CA SER A 90 -22.26 -20.80 -4.09
C SER A 90 -21.44 -19.59 -3.60
N ARG A 91 -22.09 -18.51 -3.12
CA ARG A 91 -21.39 -17.41 -2.47
C ARG A 91 -20.74 -17.88 -1.17
N GLN A 92 -19.51 -17.42 -0.93
CA GLN A 92 -18.75 -17.72 0.28
C GLN A 92 -17.96 -16.52 0.82
N SER A 93 -18.09 -15.36 0.16
CA SER A 93 -17.45 -14.10 0.55
C SER A 93 -18.46 -12.96 0.42
N TRP A 94 -18.27 -11.94 1.25
CA TRP A 94 -19.09 -10.74 1.31
C TRP A 94 -20.60 -11.01 1.44
N VAL A 95 -20.99 -12.10 2.11
CA VAL A 95 -22.39 -12.47 2.33
C VAL A 95 -22.98 -11.59 3.42
N GLY A 96 -23.91 -10.72 3.06
CA GLY A 96 -24.51 -9.77 4.00
C GLY A 96 -25.31 -10.43 5.11
N TYR A 97 -25.17 -9.90 6.33
CA TYR A 97 -26.05 -10.17 7.44
C TYR A 97 -27.51 -9.81 7.09
N GLY A 98 -28.42 -10.78 7.24
CA GLY A 98 -29.84 -10.64 6.90
C GLY A 98 -30.79 -10.66 8.11
N GLY A 99 -30.26 -10.53 9.33
CA GLY A 99 -31.06 -10.52 10.55
C GLY A 99 -31.54 -9.12 10.94
N ARG A 100 -32.10 -9.02 12.15
CA ARG A 100 -32.50 -7.73 12.75
C ARG A 100 -31.27 -6.83 12.98
N PRO A 101 -31.42 -5.48 12.95
CA PRO A 101 -30.31 -4.55 13.22
C PRO A 101 -29.54 -4.94 14.49
N LEU A 102 -28.21 -4.93 14.38
CA LEU A 102 -27.31 -5.24 15.47
C LEU A 102 -27.13 -4.01 16.36
N ALA A 103 -27.03 -4.23 17.68
CA ALA A 103 -26.63 -3.17 18.62
C ALA A 103 -25.20 -2.70 18.31
N SER A 104 -24.97 -1.40 18.52
CA SER A 104 -23.67 -0.74 18.36
C SER A 104 -22.69 -1.11 19.48
N GLY A 105 -21.39 -1.16 19.17
CA GLY A 105 -20.33 -1.45 20.14
C GLY A 105 -20.45 -2.81 20.86
N ALA A 106 -21.16 -3.76 20.25
CA ALA A 106 -21.58 -5.01 20.89
C ALA A 106 -20.87 -6.22 20.25
N ALA A 107 -20.60 -7.23 21.08
CA ALA A 107 -19.94 -8.46 20.66
C ALA A 107 -20.93 -9.53 20.19
N TYR A 108 -20.57 -10.21 19.10
CA TYR A 108 -21.33 -11.31 18.52
C TYR A 108 -20.42 -12.50 18.25
N ARG A 109 -21.01 -13.70 18.28
CA ARG A 109 -20.39 -14.93 17.77
C ARG A 109 -21.15 -15.40 16.55
N TRP A 110 -20.46 -16.00 15.60
CA TRP A 110 -21.10 -16.57 14.42
C TRP A 110 -20.42 -17.84 13.96
N THR A 111 -21.20 -18.68 13.27
CA THR A 111 -20.70 -19.91 12.65
C THR A 111 -21.43 -20.15 11.33
N VAL A 112 -20.83 -20.97 10.49
CA VAL A 112 -21.36 -21.36 9.19
C VAL A 112 -21.14 -22.85 8.94
N ARG A 113 -22.09 -23.46 8.22
CA ARG A 113 -21.94 -24.79 7.60
C ARG A 113 -22.35 -24.73 6.14
N THR A 114 -21.95 -25.75 5.39
CA THR A 114 -22.03 -25.80 3.92
C THR A 114 -22.58 -27.13 3.44
N TRP A 115 -23.04 -27.15 2.18
CA TRP A 115 -23.45 -28.37 1.47
C TRP A 115 -22.61 -28.55 0.21
N ASP A 116 -22.19 -29.79 -0.05
CA ASP A 116 -21.42 -30.17 -1.24
C ASP A 116 -22.33 -30.36 -2.49
N ARG A 117 -21.75 -30.85 -3.60
CA ARG A 117 -22.48 -31.13 -4.85
C ARG A 117 -23.46 -32.31 -4.76
N HIS A 118 -23.28 -33.19 -3.77
CA HIS A 118 -24.12 -34.36 -3.52
C HIS A 118 -25.22 -34.08 -2.49
N GLY A 119 -25.23 -32.88 -1.91
CA GLY A 119 -26.17 -32.46 -0.88
C GLY A 119 -25.81 -32.97 0.52
N ALA A 120 -24.59 -33.50 0.75
CA ALA A 120 -24.13 -33.79 2.10
C ALA A 120 -23.78 -32.50 2.84
N VAL A 121 -23.99 -32.49 4.15
CA VAL A 121 -23.84 -31.30 5.01
C VAL A 121 -22.55 -31.39 5.83
N SER A 122 -21.84 -30.27 5.96
CA SER A 122 -20.69 -30.18 6.86
C SER A 122 -21.11 -29.95 8.32
N PRO A 123 -20.26 -30.32 9.30
CA PRO A 123 -20.37 -29.75 10.64
C PRO A 123 -20.28 -28.22 10.59
N TYR A 124 -20.84 -27.56 11.60
CA TYR A 124 -20.60 -26.13 11.80
C TYR A 124 -19.11 -25.85 12.03
N ALA A 125 -18.63 -24.74 11.47
CA ALA A 125 -17.32 -24.20 11.79
C ALA A 125 -17.20 -23.89 13.29
N VAL A 126 -15.97 -23.89 13.80
CA VAL A 126 -15.68 -23.29 15.10
C VAL A 126 -16.15 -21.83 15.05
N ALA A 127 -16.95 -21.42 16.03
CA ALA A 127 -17.55 -20.10 16.02
C ALA A 127 -16.45 -19.02 16.10
N ALA A 128 -16.52 -18.05 15.19
CA ALA A 128 -15.72 -16.83 15.22
C ALA A 128 -16.50 -15.70 15.88
N SER A 129 -15.83 -14.59 16.16
CA SER A 129 -16.40 -13.41 16.81
C SER A 129 -16.32 -12.17 15.92
N PHE A 130 -17.08 -11.15 16.27
CA PHE A 130 -16.88 -9.78 15.80
C PHE A 130 -17.58 -8.81 16.75
N ASP A 131 -17.06 -7.61 16.86
CA ASP A 131 -17.73 -6.49 17.51
C ASP A 131 -18.25 -5.52 16.44
N THR A 132 -19.45 -4.99 16.62
CA THR A 132 -19.95 -3.87 15.82
C THR A 132 -19.24 -2.58 16.22
N GLY A 133 -19.01 -1.69 15.25
CA GLY A 133 -18.48 -0.36 15.52
C GLY A 133 -19.47 0.56 16.25
N LEU A 134 -19.01 1.78 16.55
CA LEU A 134 -19.81 2.89 17.06
C LEU A 134 -20.20 3.79 15.88
N GLY A 135 -21.48 4.11 15.78
CA GLY A 135 -21.94 5.22 14.96
C GLY A 135 -21.73 6.55 15.69
N ASP A 136 -21.91 7.64 14.95
CA ASP A 136 -21.74 9.00 15.46
C ASP A 136 -22.58 9.32 16.72
N GLY A 137 -23.80 8.77 16.81
CA GLY A 137 -24.67 8.94 17.98
C GLY A 137 -24.28 8.11 19.21
N ASP A 138 -23.46 7.07 19.05
CA ASP A 138 -23.08 6.15 20.13
C ASP A 138 -21.97 6.70 21.02
N TRP A 139 -21.39 7.84 20.66
CA TRP A 139 -20.44 8.60 21.48
C TRP A 139 -21.12 9.45 22.56
N SER A 140 -22.43 9.28 22.79
CA SER A 140 -23.21 10.02 23.77
C SER A 140 -22.49 10.13 25.13
N GLY A 141 -22.35 11.36 25.63
CA GLY A 141 -21.66 11.66 26.88
C GLY A 141 -20.16 11.92 26.73
N ALA A 142 -19.53 11.45 25.66
CA ALA A 142 -18.15 11.79 25.34
C ALA A 142 -18.05 13.19 24.72
N ALA A 143 -17.00 13.90 25.07
CA ALA A 143 -16.61 15.16 24.48
C ALA A 143 -15.19 15.04 23.91
N TRP A 144 -14.97 15.73 22.80
CA TRP A 144 -13.64 16.03 22.32
C TRP A 144 -12.95 16.90 23.38
N ILE A 145 -11.81 16.42 23.87
CA ILE A 145 -11.03 17.08 24.92
C ILE A 145 -9.63 17.40 24.42
N ARG A 146 -9.02 18.44 24.99
CA ARG A 146 -7.63 18.80 24.73
C ARG A 146 -7.01 19.57 25.90
N ARG A 147 -5.71 19.84 25.79
CA ARG A 147 -5.01 20.84 26.61
C ARG A 147 -5.10 22.23 25.96
N VAL A 148 -4.90 23.29 26.74
CA VAL A 148 -4.68 24.64 26.20
C VAL A 148 -3.22 24.77 25.76
N THR A 149 -3.00 25.17 24.50
CA THR A 149 -1.66 25.29 23.89
C THR A 149 -1.45 26.68 23.30
N THR A 150 -0.19 27.14 23.23
CA THR A 150 0.17 28.45 22.64
C THR A 150 1.54 28.39 21.95
N GLY A 151 1.78 29.28 20.99
CA GLY A 151 3.08 29.37 20.31
C GLY A 151 3.46 28.05 19.64
N ASN A 152 4.72 27.62 19.81
CA ASN A 152 5.21 26.38 19.19
C ASN A 152 4.47 25.12 19.69
N ASP A 153 4.03 25.12 20.94
CA ASP A 153 3.29 24.01 21.55
C ASP A 153 1.90 23.80 20.93
N ALA A 154 1.34 24.84 20.28
CA ALA A 154 0.12 24.70 19.49
C ALA A 154 0.38 24.21 18.04
N ALA A 155 1.61 24.35 17.54
CA ALA A 155 2.00 23.93 16.20
C ALA A 155 2.60 22.52 16.15
N ASP A 156 3.06 22.00 17.29
CA ASP A 156 3.59 20.66 17.50
C ASP A 156 3.19 20.18 18.91
N GLU A 157 1.92 19.85 19.07
CA GLU A 157 1.31 19.47 20.34
C GLU A 157 1.65 18.03 20.72
N TRP A 158 2.35 17.87 21.84
CA TRP A 158 2.52 16.59 22.51
C TRP A 158 1.81 16.61 23.86
N THR A 159 0.84 15.70 24.02
CA THR A 159 -0.01 15.67 25.20
C THR A 159 -0.08 14.27 25.80
N LEU A 160 -0.01 14.22 27.13
CA LEU A 160 -0.36 13.06 27.94
C LEU A 160 -1.74 13.32 28.56
N ALA A 161 -2.70 12.43 28.31
CA ALA A 161 -4.05 12.50 28.84
C ALA A 161 -4.33 11.25 29.68
N ARG A 162 -4.81 11.39 30.92
CA ARG A 162 -5.09 10.25 31.80
C ARG A 162 -6.43 10.33 32.52
N LYS A 163 -6.94 9.15 32.87
CA LYS A 163 -8.08 8.96 33.78
C LYS A 163 -7.92 7.63 34.52
N VAL A 164 -8.30 7.62 35.80
CA VAL A 164 -8.42 6.40 36.61
C VAL A 164 -9.90 6.13 36.85
N ILE A 165 -10.32 4.88 36.70
CA ILE A 165 -11.67 4.43 37.02
C ILE A 165 -11.64 3.21 37.93
N GLU A 166 -12.67 3.08 38.77
CA GLU A 166 -12.90 1.92 39.60
C GLU A 166 -13.61 0.83 38.79
N VAL A 167 -13.09 -0.39 38.79
CA VAL A 167 -13.72 -1.55 38.13
C VAL A 167 -14.61 -2.28 39.12
N GLY A 168 -15.84 -2.62 38.71
CA GLY A 168 -16.79 -3.37 39.51
C GLY A 168 -16.24 -4.68 40.05
N LYS A 169 -16.80 -5.17 41.17
CA LYS A 169 -16.34 -6.40 41.85
C LYS A 169 -16.72 -7.69 41.15
N SER A 170 -17.65 -7.64 40.19
CA SER A 170 -18.07 -8.79 39.39
C SER A 170 -16.97 -9.17 38.39
N PRO A 171 -16.79 -10.43 37.97
CA PRO A 171 -15.80 -10.79 36.97
C PRO A 171 -15.98 -10.02 35.65
N VAL A 172 -14.90 -9.43 35.14
CA VAL A 172 -14.88 -8.76 33.83
C VAL A 172 -14.92 -9.81 32.72
N ILE A 173 -15.86 -9.66 31.79
CA ILE A 173 -16.01 -10.56 30.62
C ILE A 173 -15.59 -9.89 29.31
N ARG A 174 -15.60 -8.56 29.25
CA ARG A 174 -15.13 -7.78 28.09
C ARG A 174 -14.68 -6.40 28.53
N ALA A 175 -13.60 -5.89 27.93
CA ALA A 175 -13.20 -4.50 28.05
C ALA A 175 -12.71 -3.96 26.70
N ARG A 176 -13.20 -2.78 26.31
CA ARG A 176 -12.87 -2.12 25.03
C ARG A 176 -12.53 -0.67 25.27
N ALA A 177 -11.52 -0.16 24.56
CA ALA A 177 -11.33 1.27 24.36
C ALA A 177 -11.59 1.62 22.91
N TYR A 178 -12.39 2.65 22.69
CA TYR A 178 -12.62 3.32 21.42
C TYR A 178 -11.88 4.64 21.50
N VAL A 179 -10.89 4.85 20.63
CA VAL A 179 -9.98 6.01 20.70
C VAL A 179 -9.93 6.68 19.35
N SER A 180 -10.21 7.98 19.33
CA SER A 180 -9.94 8.86 18.20
C SER A 180 -9.06 9.99 18.69
N ALA A 181 -7.92 10.17 18.05
CA ALA A 181 -7.06 11.32 18.24
C ALA A 181 -6.51 11.71 16.88
N THR A 182 -6.50 13.01 16.59
CA THR A 182 -5.98 13.51 15.32
C THR A 182 -4.47 13.23 15.24
N SER A 183 -4.01 12.76 14.08
CA SER A 183 -2.62 12.33 13.85
C SER A 183 -2.23 11.09 14.68
N ASP A 184 -1.09 11.08 15.35
CA ASP A 184 -0.51 9.86 15.93
C ASP A 184 -0.83 9.73 17.43
N TRP A 185 -1.13 8.53 17.90
CA TRP A 185 -1.47 8.28 19.30
C TRP A 185 -1.05 6.89 19.80
N ALA A 186 -0.88 6.78 21.12
CA ALA A 186 -0.61 5.54 21.84
C ALA A 186 -1.50 5.45 23.09
N LEU A 187 -2.20 4.34 23.23
CA LEU A 187 -3.06 3.99 24.37
C LEU A 187 -2.28 3.11 25.35
N HIS A 188 -2.35 3.49 26.62
CA HIS A 188 -1.73 2.83 27.75
C HIS A 188 -2.79 2.40 28.76
N VAL A 189 -2.60 1.21 29.32
CA VAL A 189 -3.42 0.67 30.42
C VAL A 189 -2.49 0.17 31.52
N ASN A 190 -2.64 0.72 32.73
CA ASN A 190 -1.89 0.32 33.92
C ASN A 190 -0.35 0.25 33.68
N GLY A 191 0.22 1.26 33.01
CA GLY A 191 1.66 1.34 32.72
C GLY A 191 2.13 0.60 31.46
N ALA A 192 1.23 -0.08 30.73
CA ALA A 192 1.57 -0.82 29.52
C ALA A 192 0.90 -0.21 28.29
N MET A 193 1.67 0.07 27.23
CA MET A 193 1.11 0.43 25.92
C MET A 193 0.38 -0.79 25.34
N VAL A 194 -0.91 -0.65 25.07
CA VAL A 194 -1.77 -1.74 24.56
C VAL A 194 -2.15 -1.56 23.09
N SER A 195 -2.09 -0.33 22.58
CA SER A 195 -2.37 -0.02 21.18
C SER A 195 -1.71 1.29 20.79
N ARG A 196 -1.42 1.46 19.50
CA ARG A 196 -1.01 2.72 18.90
C ARG A 196 -1.51 2.76 17.46
N GLY A 197 -1.65 3.96 16.92
CA GLY A 197 -2.14 4.13 15.56
C GLY A 197 -2.09 5.59 15.13
N SER A 198 -2.69 5.82 13.96
CA SER A 198 -2.77 7.15 13.36
C SER A 198 -4.17 7.36 12.80
N SER A 199 -4.75 8.54 13.03
CA SER A 199 -6.03 8.96 12.45
C SER A 199 -5.78 10.08 11.43
N TYR A 200 -5.48 9.68 10.20
CA TYR A 200 -5.33 10.61 9.08
C TYR A 200 -6.70 10.84 8.44
N GLY A 201 -7.44 11.80 9.00
CA GLY A 201 -8.75 12.22 8.49
C GLY A 201 -8.69 13.57 7.80
N TYR A 202 -9.86 14.14 7.52
CA TYR A 202 -10.04 15.52 7.08
C TYR A 202 -11.05 16.21 8.03
N PRO A 203 -11.01 17.53 8.24
CA PRO A 203 -12.07 18.19 8.99
C PRO A 203 -13.50 17.75 8.59
N GLY A 204 -14.26 17.27 9.56
CA GLY A 204 -15.59 16.70 9.41
C GLY A 204 -15.66 15.18 9.28
N GLU A 205 -14.55 14.51 8.94
CA GLU A 205 -14.45 13.07 8.67
C GLU A 205 -13.13 12.49 9.22
N GLY A 206 -13.21 11.72 10.30
CA GLY A 206 -12.04 11.11 10.93
C GLY A 206 -12.21 9.62 11.21
N TYR A 207 -11.16 9.05 11.80
CA TYR A 207 -11.13 7.65 12.19
C TYR A 207 -11.03 7.48 13.70
N TYR A 208 -11.59 6.38 14.20
CA TYR A 208 -11.32 5.89 15.54
C TYR A 208 -10.88 4.42 15.46
N ASP A 209 -10.04 4.01 16.41
CA ASP A 209 -9.59 2.64 16.58
C ASP A 209 -10.23 1.99 17.80
N VAL A 210 -10.21 0.66 17.82
CA VAL A 210 -10.72 -0.14 18.95
C VAL A 210 -9.63 -1.07 19.46
N ALA A 211 -9.36 -0.97 20.76
CA ALA A 211 -8.43 -1.84 21.46
C ALA A 211 -9.17 -2.77 22.42
N ASP A 212 -8.79 -4.05 22.42
CA ASP A 212 -9.17 -5.02 23.44
C ASP A 212 -8.28 -4.84 24.68
N LEU A 213 -8.87 -4.46 25.82
CA LEU A 213 -8.11 -4.14 27.02
C LEU A 213 -7.86 -5.41 27.83
N LYS A 214 -6.60 -5.87 27.82
CA LYS A 214 -6.15 -6.99 28.65
C LYS A 214 -5.74 -6.49 30.05
N GLY A 215 -5.80 -7.38 31.04
CA GLY A 215 -5.33 -7.07 32.40
C GLY A 215 -6.26 -6.12 33.20
N VAL A 216 -7.54 -6.07 32.83
CA VAL A 216 -8.59 -5.37 33.60
C VAL A 216 -9.17 -6.36 34.62
N TRP A 217 -9.05 -6.06 35.91
CA TRP A 217 -9.43 -6.96 36.99
C TRP A 217 -10.59 -6.42 37.81
N ALA A 218 -11.48 -7.31 38.22
CA ALA A 218 -12.62 -6.98 39.07
C ALA A 218 -12.16 -6.40 40.42
N GLY A 219 -12.74 -5.27 40.82
CA GLY A 219 -12.44 -4.59 42.08
C GLY A 219 -11.08 -3.89 42.14
N ALA A 220 -10.39 -3.74 41.01
CA ALA A 220 -9.13 -3.00 40.89
C ALA A 220 -9.36 -1.63 40.24
N GLU A 221 -8.42 -0.70 40.45
CA GLU A 221 -8.36 0.54 39.67
C GLU A 221 -7.83 0.24 38.26
N LEU A 222 -8.36 0.98 37.29
CA LEU A 222 -7.92 0.96 35.90
C LEU A 222 -7.44 2.35 35.52
N ALA A 223 -6.13 2.51 35.35
CA ALA A 223 -5.54 3.70 34.77
C ALA A 223 -5.52 3.58 33.24
N ILE A 224 -6.08 4.61 32.60
CA ILE A 224 -6.10 4.77 31.15
C ILE A 224 -5.24 5.99 30.83
N GLY A 225 -4.21 5.80 30.03
CA GLY A 225 -3.36 6.87 29.52
C GLY A 225 -3.42 6.94 27.99
N VAL A 226 -3.47 8.13 27.42
CA VAL A 226 -3.29 8.35 25.98
C VAL A 226 -2.21 9.40 25.77
N ARG A 227 -1.14 9.01 25.08
CA ARG A 227 -0.15 9.94 24.53
C ARG A 227 -0.55 10.23 23.09
N TYR A 228 -0.71 11.50 22.72
CA TYR A 228 -1.00 11.86 21.34
C TYR A 228 -0.12 13.01 20.86
N HIS A 229 0.14 13.01 19.56
CA HIS A 229 0.99 13.95 18.86
C HIS A 229 0.24 14.52 17.67
N TYR A 230 0.04 15.84 17.68
CA TYR A 230 -0.60 16.60 16.61
C TYR A 230 0.31 17.75 16.16
N TRP A 231 0.42 18.00 14.87
CA TRP A 231 1.17 19.12 14.32
C TRP A 231 0.42 19.78 13.17
N THR A 232 0.60 21.09 13.03
CA THR A 232 0.01 21.85 11.92
C THR A 232 0.89 21.78 10.68
N CYS A 233 0.25 21.62 9.52
CA CYS A 233 0.95 21.43 8.27
C CYS A 233 0.08 21.72 7.04
N ARG A 234 0.61 22.47 6.07
CA ARG A 234 0.07 22.57 4.70
C ARG A 234 0.86 21.65 3.78
N CYS A 235 0.65 20.35 3.94
CA CYS A 235 1.41 19.30 3.26
C CYS A 235 0.53 18.39 2.42
N GLN A 236 1.23 17.59 1.63
CA GLN A 236 0.68 16.45 0.92
C GLN A 236 0.43 15.31 1.93
N GLY A 237 -0.63 14.53 1.74
CA GLY A 237 -0.89 13.32 2.54
C GLY A 237 -1.52 13.51 3.91
N ARG A 238 -1.67 14.74 4.41
CA ARG A 238 -2.33 15.02 5.70
C ARG A 238 -3.25 16.21 5.55
N ALA A 239 -4.49 16.11 6.07
CA ALA A 239 -5.39 17.25 6.05
C ALA A 239 -4.84 18.40 6.88
N ASP A 240 -4.99 19.63 6.37
CA ASP A 240 -4.64 20.82 7.14
C ASP A 240 -5.61 20.95 8.30
N GLY A 241 -5.04 21.31 9.43
CA GLY A 241 -5.78 21.63 10.62
C GLY A 241 -6.26 23.08 10.62
N PRO A 242 -7.44 23.39 11.15
CA PRO A 242 -7.82 24.75 11.47
C PRO A 242 -6.71 25.49 12.23
N GLN A 243 -6.40 26.69 11.74
CA GLN A 243 -5.31 27.55 12.21
C GLN A 243 -5.52 28.14 13.62
N LEU A 244 -6.62 27.80 14.31
CA LEU A 244 -6.99 28.40 15.59
C LEU A 244 -6.86 27.40 16.75
N PRO A 245 -5.94 27.62 17.71
CA PRO A 245 -5.71 26.72 18.84
C PRO A 245 -6.91 26.60 19.81
N ALA A 246 -7.86 27.56 19.78
CA ALA A 246 -9.05 27.55 20.62
C ALA A 246 -10.20 26.69 20.06
N GLU A 247 -10.17 26.29 18.79
CA GLU A 247 -11.30 25.62 18.12
C GLU A 247 -10.86 24.49 17.17
N GLY A 248 -9.55 24.35 16.92
CA GLY A 248 -8.92 23.53 15.88
C GLY A 248 -8.69 22.05 16.20
N PRO A 249 -8.10 21.28 15.26
CA PRO A 249 -8.40 19.86 15.03
C PRO A 249 -7.69 18.90 15.98
N SER A 250 -6.84 19.41 16.88
CA SER A 250 -6.25 18.59 17.92
C SER A 250 -7.31 18.26 18.95
N GLY A 251 -7.40 17.00 19.33
CA GLY A 251 -8.33 16.56 20.35
C GLY A 251 -8.33 15.05 20.48
N LEU A 252 -8.67 14.61 21.68
CA LEU A 252 -8.91 13.23 22.03
C LEU A 252 -10.40 13.02 22.22
N LEU A 253 -10.92 11.96 21.62
CA LEU A 253 -12.21 11.37 21.96
C LEU A 253 -11.96 9.93 22.40
N ALA A 254 -12.42 9.59 23.59
CA ALA A 254 -12.22 8.26 24.16
C ALA A 254 -13.52 7.75 24.78
N LYS A 255 -13.78 6.46 24.58
CA LYS A 255 -14.84 5.73 25.28
C LYS A 255 -14.30 4.37 25.70
N ILE A 256 -14.40 4.06 26.99
CA ILE A 256 -13.97 2.81 27.58
C ILE A 256 -15.22 2.12 28.11
N VAL A 257 -15.41 0.87 27.73
CA VAL A 257 -16.54 0.04 28.15
C VAL A 257 -16.01 -1.21 28.81
N VAL A 258 -16.37 -1.44 30.07
CA VAL A 258 -16.06 -2.66 30.83
C VAL A 258 -17.39 -3.36 31.12
N GLU A 259 -17.48 -4.64 30.78
CA GLU A 259 -18.69 -5.46 30.94
C GLU A 259 -18.41 -6.62 31.88
N HIS A 260 -19.39 -6.92 32.72
CA HIS A 260 -19.28 -7.88 33.80
C HIS A 260 -20.21 -9.08 33.65
N ALA A 261 -19.85 -10.19 34.29
CA ALA A 261 -20.59 -11.45 34.24
C ALA A 261 -22.00 -11.37 34.85
N ASP A 262 -22.26 -10.39 35.72
CA ASP A 262 -23.59 -10.13 36.32
C ASP A 262 -24.48 -9.23 35.45
N GLY A 263 -24.00 -8.82 34.28
CA GLY A 263 -24.70 -7.94 33.35
C GLY A 263 -24.52 -6.43 33.64
N SER A 264 -23.77 -6.06 34.68
CA SER A 264 -23.39 -4.66 34.91
C SER A 264 -22.31 -4.20 33.92
N ARG A 265 -22.19 -2.88 33.76
CA ARG A 265 -21.16 -2.27 32.90
C ARG A 265 -20.73 -0.90 33.42
N GLU A 266 -19.44 -0.60 33.29
CA GLU A 266 -18.86 0.73 33.41
C GLU A 266 -18.64 1.32 32.02
N VAL A 267 -18.99 2.60 31.89
CA VAL A 267 -18.69 3.39 30.70
C VAL A 267 -17.97 4.64 31.15
N ALA A 268 -16.70 4.76 30.77
CA ALA A 268 -15.90 5.95 31.01
C ALA A 268 -15.65 6.65 29.67
N VAL A 269 -15.88 7.96 29.63
CA VAL A 269 -15.75 8.76 28.41
C VAL A 269 -14.76 9.89 28.61
N SER A 270 -14.21 10.41 27.51
CA SER A 270 -13.49 11.69 27.46
C SER A 270 -14.44 12.82 27.86
N ASP A 271 -14.09 13.53 28.92
CA ASP A 271 -14.89 14.58 29.55
C ASP A 271 -13.97 15.50 30.38
N GLY A 272 -14.53 16.48 31.09
CA GLY A 272 -13.77 17.45 31.88
C GLY A 272 -13.08 16.86 33.12
N SER A 273 -13.31 15.59 33.46
CA SER A 273 -12.63 14.91 34.58
C SER A 273 -11.27 14.32 34.21
N TRP A 274 -10.96 14.21 32.91
CA TRP A 274 -9.63 13.80 32.45
C TRP A 274 -8.58 14.83 32.85
N ARG A 275 -7.37 14.35 33.13
CA ARG A 275 -6.22 15.19 33.44
C ARG A 275 -5.25 15.18 32.27
N LEU A 276 -4.84 16.35 31.83
CA LEU A 276 -3.96 16.53 30.68
C LEU A 276 -2.75 17.36 31.06
N THR A 277 -1.60 17.01 30.50
CA THR A 277 -0.38 17.81 30.59
C THR A 277 0.39 17.72 29.28
N ARG A 278 1.34 18.64 29.08
CA ARG A 278 2.33 18.52 28.01
C ARG A 278 3.23 17.32 28.29
N ASP A 279 3.57 16.56 27.25
CA ASP A 279 4.68 15.61 27.31
C ASP A 279 6.00 16.39 27.35
N THR A 280 6.52 16.62 28.56
CA THR A 280 7.69 17.46 28.80
C THR A 280 8.98 16.88 28.24
N ALA A 281 9.01 15.59 27.89
CA ALA A 281 10.14 14.98 27.20
C ALA A 281 10.25 15.41 25.74
N GLN A 282 9.22 16.02 25.14
CA GLN A 282 9.26 16.46 23.75
C GLN A 282 9.60 17.96 23.67
N ASP A 283 10.80 18.25 23.18
CA ASP A 283 11.31 19.62 23.02
C ASP A 283 10.78 20.27 21.74
N VAL A 284 9.78 21.11 21.91
CA VAL A 284 9.18 21.92 20.84
C VAL A 284 9.62 23.40 20.89
N SER A 285 10.69 23.72 21.63
CA SER A 285 11.25 25.08 21.67
C SER A 285 11.69 25.55 20.29
N THR A 286 12.09 24.62 19.42
CA THR A 286 12.47 24.88 18.02
C THR A 286 11.69 23.98 17.08
N LEU A 287 10.90 24.57 16.18
CA LEU A 287 10.16 23.83 15.16
C LEU A 287 11.01 23.70 13.90
N THR A 288 11.45 22.47 13.60
CA THR A 288 12.14 22.15 12.36
C THR A 288 11.31 21.12 11.60
N TYR A 289 10.93 21.45 10.37
CA TYR A 289 10.33 20.47 9.48
C TYR A 289 11.40 19.53 8.95
N ARG A 290 11.03 18.27 8.72
CA ARG A 290 11.90 17.32 8.03
C ARG A 290 12.03 17.68 6.56
N ASN A 291 10.97 18.17 5.92
CA ASN A 291 10.97 18.72 4.57
C ASN A 291 9.73 19.61 4.35
N SER A 292 9.57 20.14 3.14
CA SER A 292 8.40 20.93 2.75
C SER A 292 7.14 20.12 2.43
N ASP A 293 7.27 18.80 2.21
CA ASP A 293 6.26 18.01 1.50
C ASP A 293 5.29 17.31 2.45
N ALA A 294 5.78 16.49 3.39
CA ALA A 294 4.95 15.85 4.42
C ALA A 294 4.78 16.72 5.67
N GLY A 295 5.69 17.67 5.89
CA GLY A 295 5.70 18.59 7.03
C GLY A 295 5.71 17.94 8.42
N ASP A 296 6.22 16.70 8.54
CA ASP A 296 6.63 16.11 9.82
C ASP A 296 7.68 17.01 10.51
N ARG A 297 7.68 17.01 11.84
CA ARG A 297 8.71 17.68 12.64
C ARG A 297 9.90 16.76 12.91
N VAL A 298 11.09 17.36 13.04
CA VAL A 298 12.27 16.67 13.56
C VAL A 298 12.06 16.45 15.06
N GLU A 299 11.97 15.19 15.47
CA GLU A 299 11.72 14.82 16.86
C GLU A 299 12.96 15.10 17.72
N ARG A 300 12.72 15.71 18.88
CA ARG A 300 13.72 16.02 19.90
C ARG A 300 13.20 15.56 21.25
N HIS A 301 13.75 14.44 21.71
CA HIS A 301 13.32 13.82 22.95
C HIS A 301 14.36 14.05 24.06
N ASP A 302 13.97 14.62 25.19
CA ASP A 302 14.78 14.73 26.40
C ASP A 302 14.25 13.79 27.48
N ALA A 303 14.91 12.64 27.62
CA ALA A 303 14.51 11.62 28.57
C ALA A 303 14.67 12.06 30.03
N THR A 304 15.43 13.12 30.31
CA THR A 304 15.53 13.70 31.67
C THR A 304 14.25 14.40 32.11
N GLN A 305 13.39 14.78 31.15
CA GLN A 305 12.13 15.47 31.37
C GLN A 305 10.91 14.54 31.30
N GLU A 306 11.10 13.23 31.16
CA GLU A 306 10.01 12.25 31.14
C GLU A 306 9.25 12.22 32.48
N ILE A 307 7.92 12.30 32.39
CA ILE A 307 7.03 12.09 33.54
C ILE A 307 6.87 10.58 33.77
N GLN A 308 7.60 10.02 34.73
CA GLN A 308 7.59 8.59 34.99
C GLN A 308 6.24 8.11 35.54
N GLN A 309 5.82 6.91 35.15
CA GLN A 309 4.65 6.19 35.69
C GLN A 309 3.30 6.93 35.58
N TRP A 310 3.21 7.97 34.74
CA TRP A 310 2.01 8.80 34.58
C TRP A 310 0.75 8.01 34.21
N ASP A 311 0.92 6.88 33.55
CA ASP A 311 -0.09 5.95 33.04
C ASP A 311 -0.39 4.79 34.01
N THR A 312 0.04 4.88 35.27
CA THR A 312 -0.26 3.91 36.34
C THR A 312 -1.33 4.43 37.31
N PRO A 313 -2.04 3.54 38.04
CA PRO A 313 -3.07 3.97 39.01
C PRO A 313 -2.52 4.85 40.13
N SER A 314 -1.32 4.56 40.63
CA SER A 314 -0.70 5.24 41.77
C SER A 314 -0.16 6.65 41.49
N PHE A 315 -0.22 7.12 40.25
CA PHE A 315 0.31 8.43 39.88
C PHE A 315 -0.54 9.58 40.41
N ASP A 316 0.09 10.56 41.04
CA ASP A 316 -0.54 11.78 41.55
C ASP A 316 -0.61 12.86 40.45
N ASP A 317 -1.80 13.03 39.88
CA ASP A 317 -2.08 13.97 38.79
C ASP A 317 -2.71 15.29 39.26
N ARG A 318 -2.67 15.62 40.56
CA ARG A 318 -3.27 16.86 41.10
C ARG A 318 -2.66 18.14 40.52
N LEU A 319 -1.44 18.06 40.00
CA LEU A 319 -0.75 19.18 39.33
C LEU A 319 -1.06 19.26 37.84
N TRP A 320 -1.78 18.30 37.26
CA TRP A 320 -2.20 18.32 35.87
C TRP A 320 -3.50 19.10 35.72
N ASP A 321 -3.60 19.83 34.62
CA ASP A 321 -4.77 20.61 34.31
C ASP A 321 -5.97 19.69 34.01
N PRO A 322 -7.19 20.08 34.40
CA PRO A 322 -8.39 19.44 33.90
C PRO A 322 -8.50 19.63 32.38
N ALA A 323 -9.08 18.66 31.71
CA ALA A 323 -9.26 18.70 30.26
C ALA A 323 -10.13 19.88 29.81
N SER A 324 -9.71 20.60 28.78
CA SER A 324 -10.54 21.61 28.12
C SER A 324 -11.52 20.93 27.17
N LEU A 325 -12.82 21.22 27.33
CA LEU A 325 -13.87 20.68 26.48
C LEU A 325 -13.95 21.45 25.17
N ILE A 326 -13.78 20.74 24.06
CA ILE A 326 -14.01 21.26 22.70
C ILE A 326 -15.51 21.15 22.34
N GLY A 327 -16.16 20.07 22.78
CA GLY A 327 -17.60 19.84 22.58
C GLY A 327 -17.94 18.35 22.42
N PRO A 328 -19.23 17.97 22.52
CA PRO A 328 -19.66 16.59 22.30
C PRO A 328 -19.44 16.14 20.85
N HIS A 329 -19.27 14.84 20.63
CA HIS A 329 -19.37 14.24 19.29
C HIS A 329 -20.83 13.87 18.97
N PRO A 330 -21.34 14.16 17.76
CA PRO A 330 -20.74 14.93 16.67
C PRO A 330 -20.60 16.43 16.97
N ARG A 331 -19.44 17.00 16.64
CA ARG A 331 -19.19 18.44 16.77
C ARG A 331 -19.35 19.14 15.41
N PRO A 332 -20.42 19.93 15.17
CA PRO A 332 -20.56 20.70 13.95
C PRO A 332 -19.52 21.82 13.86
N ASN A 333 -19.38 22.44 12.69
CA ASN A 333 -18.46 23.56 12.50
C ASN A 333 -18.92 24.78 13.35
N PRO A 334 -18.16 25.21 14.37
CA PRO A 334 -18.43 26.41 15.14
C PRO A 334 -18.36 27.67 14.25
N SER A 335 -19.15 28.70 14.60
CA SER A 335 -19.12 29.99 13.90
C SER A 335 -17.79 30.73 14.00
N SER A 336 -16.96 30.39 14.98
CA SER A 336 -15.61 30.91 15.20
C SER A 336 -14.56 30.36 14.24
N CYS A 337 -14.88 29.29 13.48
CA CYS A 337 -13.94 28.67 12.55
C CYS A 337 -14.03 29.26 11.14
N ALA A 338 -12.94 29.90 10.69
CA ALA A 338 -12.82 30.47 9.34
C ALA A 338 -12.67 29.43 8.22
N ALA A 339 -12.30 28.19 8.56
CA ALA A 339 -12.25 27.02 7.68
C ALA A 339 -12.92 25.84 8.39
N PRO A 340 -13.43 24.81 7.68
CA PRO A 340 -14.05 23.66 8.32
C PRO A 340 -13.14 23.07 9.41
N CYS A 341 -13.67 22.99 10.64
CA CYS A 341 -12.99 22.45 11.83
C CYS A 341 -13.87 21.43 12.58
N ALA A 342 -14.86 20.90 11.88
CA ALA A 342 -15.87 20.02 12.43
C ALA A 342 -15.29 18.63 12.76
N PHE A 343 -15.92 17.93 13.70
CA PHE A 343 -15.71 16.51 13.93
C PHE A 343 -17.08 15.84 13.89
N THR A 344 -17.65 15.77 12.69
CA THR A 344 -19.04 15.37 12.50
C THR A 344 -19.24 13.90 12.21
N ARG A 345 -18.20 13.24 11.72
CA ARG A 345 -18.24 11.85 11.29
C ARG A 345 -16.99 11.12 11.75
N LEU A 346 -17.17 10.02 12.46
CA LEU A 346 -16.11 9.09 12.79
C LEU A 346 -16.41 7.72 12.18
N THR A 347 -15.41 7.16 11.51
CA THR A 347 -15.48 5.81 10.93
C THR A 347 -14.50 4.91 11.67
N ALA A 348 -14.86 3.65 11.88
CA ALA A 348 -13.93 2.67 12.43
C ALA A 348 -12.75 2.47 11.47
N GLN A 349 -11.52 2.60 11.97
CA GLN A 349 -10.31 2.32 11.20
C GLN A 349 -10.29 0.83 10.80
N GLN A 350 -10.25 0.56 9.49
CA GLN A 350 -10.32 -0.81 8.96
C GLN A 350 -8.96 -1.39 8.64
N ALA A 351 -8.03 -0.55 8.18
CA ALA A 351 -6.63 -0.94 7.94
C ALA A 351 -5.80 -0.75 9.21
N HIS A 352 -5.18 -1.81 9.72
CA HIS A 352 -4.32 -1.73 10.90
C HIS A 352 -2.85 -1.80 10.54
N ILE A 353 -2.01 -1.41 11.49
CA ILE A 353 -0.56 -1.46 11.36
C ILE A 353 -0.02 -2.63 12.18
N ALA A 354 0.86 -3.42 11.56
CA ALA A 354 1.69 -4.38 12.25
C ALA A 354 3.05 -3.73 12.60
N TYR A 355 3.56 -4.04 13.78
CA TYR A 355 4.87 -3.56 14.26
C TYR A 355 5.80 -4.75 14.53
N GLU A 356 7.05 -4.65 14.08
CA GLU A 356 8.07 -5.70 14.31
C GLU A 356 9.40 -5.07 14.75
N ILE A 357 10.07 -5.68 15.73
CA ILE A 357 11.44 -5.31 16.08
C ILE A 357 12.39 -6.13 15.21
N ILE A 358 13.23 -5.44 14.45
CA ILE A 358 14.26 -6.06 13.60
C ILE A 358 15.67 -5.64 14.02
N HIS A 359 16.65 -6.46 13.64
CA HIS A 359 18.08 -6.21 13.88
C HIS A 359 18.79 -5.82 12.57
N PRO A 360 19.82 -4.95 12.63
CA PRO A 360 20.68 -4.69 11.50
C PRO A 360 21.44 -5.96 11.07
N VAL A 361 21.77 -6.05 9.78
CA VAL A 361 22.61 -7.15 9.26
C VAL A 361 24.09 -6.94 9.56
N SER A 362 24.49 -5.71 9.87
CA SER A 362 25.86 -5.35 10.26
C SER A 362 25.85 -4.11 11.17
N VAL A 363 26.72 -4.13 12.18
CA VAL A 363 27.04 -3.00 13.05
C VAL A 363 28.56 -2.87 13.10
N ILE A 364 29.08 -1.68 12.86
CA ILE A 364 30.51 -1.38 12.97
C ILE A 364 30.73 -0.19 13.89
N ARG A 365 31.87 -0.21 14.58
CA ARG A 365 32.38 0.92 15.37
C ARG A 365 33.58 1.53 14.67
N LEU A 366 33.48 2.80 14.33
CA LEU A 366 34.56 3.56 13.71
C LEU A 366 35.56 4.03 14.79
N PRO A 367 36.83 4.32 14.44
CA PRO A 367 37.85 4.67 15.43
C PRO A 367 37.60 5.95 16.23
N ASP A 368 36.74 6.84 15.75
CA ASP A 368 36.29 8.03 16.50
C ASP A 368 35.16 7.74 17.51
N GLY A 369 34.72 6.48 17.62
CA GLY A 369 33.66 6.04 18.52
C GLY A 369 32.28 5.92 17.87
N THR A 370 32.12 6.44 16.64
CA THR A 370 30.86 6.39 15.88
C THR A 370 30.39 4.96 15.69
N VAL A 371 29.09 4.74 15.86
CA VAL A 371 28.44 3.47 15.57
C VAL A 371 27.63 3.61 14.29
N PHE A 372 27.86 2.71 13.33
CA PHE A 372 27.17 2.68 12.06
C PHE A 372 26.51 1.31 11.85
N ALA A 373 25.23 1.29 11.48
CA ALA A 373 24.45 0.09 11.26
C ALA A 373 23.81 0.06 9.86
N ASP A 374 23.86 -1.09 9.21
CA ASP A 374 23.17 -1.38 7.94
C ASP A 374 22.00 -2.33 8.21
N MET A 375 20.78 -1.90 7.89
CA MET A 375 19.58 -2.76 7.99
C MET A 375 19.52 -3.83 6.89
N GLY A 376 20.43 -3.77 5.91
CA GLY A 376 20.52 -4.67 4.76
C GLY A 376 19.49 -4.36 3.67
N LYS A 377 18.42 -3.67 4.02
CA LYS A 377 17.33 -3.24 3.15
C LYS A 377 16.74 -1.92 3.66
N VAL A 378 16.08 -1.19 2.78
CA VAL A 378 15.21 -0.08 3.16
C VAL A 378 14.07 -0.61 4.04
N VAL A 379 13.77 0.12 5.11
CA VAL A 379 12.71 -0.16 6.08
C VAL A 379 11.91 1.11 6.35
N ALA A 380 10.62 0.97 6.65
CA ALA A 380 9.79 2.03 7.22
C ALA A 380 9.75 1.83 8.74
N ALA A 381 10.54 2.60 9.48
CA ALA A 381 10.82 2.31 10.89
C ALA A 381 11.21 3.53 11.72
N VAL A 382 11.15 3.37 13.05
CA VAL A 382 11.91 4.21 13.99
C VAL A 382 13.18 3.48 14.44
N PRO A 383 14.32 4.17 14.59
CA PRO A 383 15.51 3.58 15.21
C PRO A 383 15.26 3.34 16.70
N ARG A 384 15.83 2.26 17.25
CA ARG A 384 15.65 1.88 18.64
C ARG A 384 16.96 1.46 19.28
N ILE A 385 17.41 2.23 20.27
CA ILE A 385 18.70 2.02 20.95
C ILE A 385 18.48 1.77 22.43
N SER A 386 18.91 0.60 22.92
CA SER A 386 18.90 0.29 24.35
C SER A 386 20.20 0.72 25.00
N PHE A 387 20.15 1.67 25.93
CA PHE A 387 21.28 2.06 26.76
C PHE A 387 21.27 1.30 28.09
N ARG A 388 22.45 0.84 28.53
CA ARG A 388 22.59 0.11 29.80
C ARG A 388 22.89 1.04 30.97
N ALA A 389 23.79 1.99 30.76
CA ALA A 389 24.22 2.91 31.80
C ALA A 389 23.48 4.24 31.69
N GLY A 390 23.44 4.86 30.51
CA GLY A 390 22.79 6.15 30.27
C GLY A 390 23.41 7.32 31.05
N THR A 391 23.77 8.39 30.36
CA THR A 391 24.38 9.57 31.00
C THR A 391 23.40 10.73 30.95
N ALA A 392 22.87 11.15 32.10
CA ALA A 392 21.91 12.26 32.15
C ALA A 392 22.45 13.53 31.45
N GLY A 393 21.66 14.09 30.53
CA GLY A 393 22.03 15.28 29.77
C GLY A 393 22.93 15.01 28.56
N HIS A 394 23.39 13.77 28.35
CA HIS A 394 24.17 13.41 27.15
C HIS A 394 23.27 13.39 25.92
N ALA A 395 23.48 14.36 25.03
CA ALA A 395 22.72 14.48 23.80
C ALA A 395 23.34 13.59 22.70
N ILE A 396 22.49 12.77 22.07
CA ILE A 396 22.84 11.95 20.91
C ILE A 396 22.01 12.36 19.70
N THR A 397 22.58 12.14 18.52
CA THR A 397 21.85 12.25 17.26
C THR A 397 21.90 10.90 16.54
N MET A 398 20.72 10.37 16.24
CA MET A 398 20.53 9.22 15.37
C MET A 398 20.31 9.73 13.95
N THR A 399 21.31 9.60 13.09
CA THR A 399 21.24 10.04 11.69
C THR A 399 20.89 8.86 10.81
N THR A 400 19.72 8.90 10.15
CA THR A 400 19.32 7.86 9.20
C THR A 400 19.53 8.30 7.76
N SER A 401 19.71 7.35 6.85
CA SER A 401 19.93 7.64 5.42
C SER A 401 19.56 6.47 4.51
N TYR A 402 19.33 6.75 3.22
CA TYR A 402 19.20 5.70 2.20
C TYR A 402 20.55 5.20 1.71
N ARG A 403 21.56 6.07 1.70
CA ARG A 403 22.88 5.82 1.14
C ARG A 403 23.97 6.11 2.17
N ARG A 404 25.16 5.58 1.94
CA ARG A 404 26.32 6.00 2.70
C ARG A 404 26.84 7.31 2.15
N ASN A 405 27.62 8.02 2.95
CA ASN A 405 28.17 9.30 2.58
C ASN A 405 29.11 9.15 1.37
N ASN A 406 28.83 9.92 0.33
CA ASN A 406 29.55 9.89 -0.93
C ASN A 406 30.17 11.27 -1.25
N THR A 407 31.26 11.26 -2.00
CA THR A 407 31.95 12.45 -2.50
C THR A 407 32.64 12.10 -3.82
N THR A 408 32.96 13.09 -4.65
CA THR A 408 33.65 12.85 -5.94
C THR A 408 35.16 13.01 -5.77
N LEU A 409 35.95 12.25 -6.54
CA LEU A 409 37.36 12.58 -6.72
C LEU A 409 37.51 13.95 -7.38
N ALA A 410 38.37 14.80 -6.84
CA ALA A 410 38.69 16.10 -7.43
C ALA A 410 39.58 15.98 -8.69
N ALA A 411 40.33 14.88 -8.82
CA ALA A 411 41.19 14.60 -9.96
C ALA A 411 41.33 13.08 -10.19
N PRO A 412 41.71 12.66 -11.41
CA PRO A 412 42.17 11.30 -11.68
C PRO A 412 43.26 10.83 -10.71
N VAL A 413 43.22 9.57 -10.30
CA VAL A 413 44.24 8.98 -9.42
C VAL A 413 44.91 7.80 -10.11
N SER A 414 46.24 7.72 -10.06
CA SER A 414 47.02 6.63 -10.65
C SER A 414 47.07 5.39 -9.76
N ALA A 415 47.31 4.22 -10.38
CA ALA A 415 47.73 3.02 -9.65
C ALA A 415 48.96 3.32 -8.78
N GLY A 416 49.03 2.73 -7.59
CA GLY A 416 50.11 2.97 -6.63
C GLY A 416 49.92 4.18 -5.71
N ALA A 417 48.91 5.03 -5.96
CA ALA A 417 48.65 6.19 -5.11
C ALA A 417 48.30 5.77 -3.67
N ARG A 418 48.87 6.48 -2.69
CA ARG A 418 48.59 6.32 -1.25
C ARG A 418 47.72 7.43 -0.67
N ALA A 419 47.26 8.35 -1.51
CA ALA A 419 46.32 9.40 -1.14
C ALA A 419 45.40 9.68 -2.35
N VAL A 420 44.19 10.16 -2.07
CA VAL A 420 43.26 10.62 -3.11
C VAL A 420 42.72 12.00 -2.77
N SER A 421 42.59 12.86 -3.78
CA SER A 421 42.02 14.20 -3.65
C SER A 421 40.50 14.13 -3.84
N LEU A 422 39.74 14.68 -2.89
CA LEU A 422 38.28 14.65 -2.90
C LEU A 422 37.73 16.06 -3.07
N VAL A 423 36.57 16.21 -3.72
CA VAL A 423 35.88 17.51 -3.81
C VAL A 423 35.48 18.05 -2.44
N SER A 424 35.27 17.15 -1.48
CA SER A 424 35.12 17.47 -0.07
C SER A 424 35.57 16.30 0.79
N THR A 425 36.41 16.56 1.80
CA THR A 425 36.84 15.61 2.82
C THR A 425 36.11 15.82 4.16
N SER A 426 35.19 16.78 4.25
CA SER A 426 34.59 17.24 5.52
C SER A 426 33.80 16.19 6.30
N LYS A 427 33.47 15.07 5.66
CA LYS A 427 32.74 13.93 6.22
C LYS A 427 33.55 12.63 6.24
N VAL A 428 34.87 12.72 6.03
CA VAL A 428 35.78 11.59 6.08
C VAL A 428 36.66 11.70 7.32
N HIS A 429 36.80 10.62 8.08
CA HIS A 429 37.60 10.57 9.29
C HIS A 429 38.68 9.48 9.19
N ILE A 430 39.73 9.63 10.00
CA ILE A 430 40.73 8.57 10.17
C ILE A 430 40.04 7.32 10.70
N GLY A 431 40.29 6.19 10.05
CA GLY A 431 39.69 4.90 10.38
C GLY A 431 38.46 4.53 9.56
N ASP A 432 37.86 5.49 8.84
CA ASP A 432 36.76 5.18 7.93
C ASP A 432 37.24 4.21 6.84
N GLN A 433 36.35 3.31 6.43
CA GLN A 433 36.54 2.61 5.16
C GLN A 433 36.07 3.51 4.04
N ILE A 434 36.91 3.68 3.02
CA ILE A 434 36.63 4.47 1.84
C ILE A 434 36.71 3.59 0.61
N THR A 435 35.71 3.67 -0.25
CA THR A 435 35.57 2.88 -1.46
C THR A 435 35.62 3.81 -2.68
N ILE A 436 36.71 3.73 -3.44
CA ILE A 436 36.96 4.54 -4.63
C ILE A 436 36.41 3.81 -5.86
N ASP A 437 35.86 4.54 -6.84
CA ASP A 437 35.04 4.03 -7.96
C ASP A 437 33.72 3.41 -7.47
N ALA A 438 33.16 3.95 -6.39
CA ALA A 438 31.76 3.68 -6.07
C ALA A 438 30.85 4.21 -7.19
N PRO A 439 29.66 3.64 -7.40
CA PRO A 439 28.65 4.18 -8.31
C PRO A 439 28.19 5.57 -7.87
N ALA A 440 27.87 6.44 -8.84
CA ALA A 440 27.53 7.86 -8.60
C ALA A 440 26.24 8.07 -7.80
N ASN A 441 25.28 7.21 -8.05
CA ASN A 441 24.02 7.10 -7.34
C ASN A 441 24.15 6.29 -6.03
N GLY A 442 25.36 5.85 -5.63
CA GLY A 442 25.61 5.03 -4.44
C GLY A 442 25.20 3.56 -4.58
N TYR A 443 24.75 3.17 -5.76
CA TYR A 443 24.14 1.88 -6.07
C TYR A 443 24.65 1.40 -7.43
N GLY A 444 25.25 0.21 -7.61
CA GLY A 444 25.74 -0.18 -8.94
C GLY A 444 26.98 -1.05 -9.02
N PRO A 445 27.27 -1.58 -10.23
CA PRO A 445 28.57 -2.14 -10.54
C PRO A 445 29.60 -1.01 -10.70
N GLY A 446 30.44 -0.84 -9.68
CA GLY A 446 31.70 -0.13 -9.80
C GLY A 446 32.85 -1.09 -10.05
N SER A 447 34.06 -0.53 -10.14
CA SER A 447 35.30 -1.25 -9.90
C SER A 447 35.86 -0.80 -8.55
N PRO A 448 35.14 -1.04 -7.44
CA PRO A 448 35.47 -0.45 -6.17
C PRO A 448 36.81 -0.97 -5.66
N GLU A 449 37.60 -0.09 -5.06
CA GLU A 449 38.70 -0.48 -4.20
C GLU A 449 38.52 0.14 -2.82
N THR A 450 38.31 -0.70 -1.81
CA THR A 450 38.17 -0.25 -0.43
C THR A 450 39.53 -0.10 0.24
N ARG A 451 39.71 0.98 0.99
CA ARG A 451 40.89 1.33 1.78
C ARG A 451 40.48 1.84 3.14
N THR A 452 41.40 1.78 4.09
CA THR A 452 41.21 2.42 5.39
C THR A 452 41.86 3.79 5.32
N VAL A 453 41.14 4.83 5.74
CA VAL A 453 41.67 6.19 5.82
C VAL A 453 42.63 6.27 6.99
N VAL A 454 43.87 6.70 6.76
CA VAL A 454 44.91 6.84 7.80
C VAL A 454 45.35 8.29 8.03
N ALA A 455 44.98 9.20 7.12
CA ALA A 455 45.21 10.63 7.26
C ALA A 455 44.10 11.40 6.53
N VAL A 456 43.72 12.57 7.05
CA VAL A 456 42.74 13.47 6.40
C VAL A 456 43.32 14.88 6.39
N SER A 457 43.31 15.52 5.23
CA SER A 457 43.63 16.93 5.04
C SER A 457 42.41 17.65 4.43
N PRO A 458 42.41 19.00 4.32
CA PRO A 458 41.30 19.73 3.73
C PRO A 458 40.93 19.33 2.28
N ALA A 459 41.86 18.71 1.54
CA ALA A 459 41.66 18.35 0.14
C ALA A 459 41.99 16.89 -0.21
N GLU A 460 42.63 16.13 0.70
CA GLU A 460 43.09 14.76 0.44
C GLU A 460 42.84 13.82 1.61
N VAL A 461 42.71 12.54 1.30
CA VAL A 461 42.68 11.45 2.29
C VAL A 461 43.81 10.47 2.00
N GLY A 462 44.61 10.16 3.02
CA GLY A 462 45.66 9.16 2.98
C GLY A 462 45.11 7.75 3.21
N LEU A 463 45.65 6.77 2.51
CA LEU A 463 45.19 5.39 2.47
C LEU A 463 46.20 4.45 3.16
N ASP A 464 45.69 3.46 3.89
CA ASP A 464 46.47 2.43 4.58
C ASP A 464 47.43 1.66 3.66
N ARG A 465 47.03 1.46 2.41
CA ARG A 465 47.81 0.78 1.37
C ARG A 465 47.55 1.38 -0.01
N PRO A 466 48.51 1.30 -0.95
CA PRO A 466 48.37 1.91 -2.27
C PRO A 466 47.19 1.32 -3.07
N LEU A 467 46.61 2.12 -3.97
CA LEU A 467 45.61 1.66 -4.95
C LEU A 467 46.23 0.67 -5.94
N THR A 468 45.48 -0.37 -6.30
CA THR A 468 45.98 -1.39 -7.23
C THR A 468 45.73 -1.04 -8.69
N ARG A 469 44.87 -0.04 -8.98
CA ARG A 469 44.60 0.46 -10.32
C ARG A 469 44.44 1.99 -10.36
N ALA A 470 44.33 2.53 -11.57
CA ALA A 470 44.01 3.94 -11.81
C ALA A 470 42.49 4.19 -11.84
N HIS A 471 42.08 5.39 -11.45
CA HIS A 471 40.70 5.85 -11.27
C HIS A 471 40.55 7.23 -11.93
N ALA A 472 40.15 7.26 -13.21
CA ALA A 472 40.47 8.38 -14.12
C ALA A 472 39.33 9.35 -14.50
N GLY A 473 38.08 9.11 -14.12
CA GLY A 473 36.92 9.69 -14.83
C GLY A 473 35.81 10.35 -14.00
N GLY A 474 36.11 10.93 -12.83
CA GLY A 474 35.06 11.42 -11.91
C GLY A 474 34.50 10.30 -11.03
N ALA A 475 35.41 9.52 -10.45
CA ALA A 475 35.08 8.42 -9.57
C ALA A 475 34.41 8.92 -8.30
N TRP A 476 33.36 8.24 -7.88
CA TRP A 476 32.76 8.49 -6.59
C TRP A 476 33.47 7.69 -5.51
N VAL A 477 33.45 8.29 -4.34
CA VAL A 477 34.08 7.81 -3.15
C VAL A 477 32.98 7.67 -2.11
N GLU A 478 32.63 6.44 -1.77
CA GLU A 478 31.67 6.13 -0.71
C GLU A 478 32.45 5.79 0.57
N ASN A 479 31.99 6.24 1.74
CA ASN A 479 32.62 5.88 3.02
C ASN A 479 31.65 5.18 3.99
N SER A 480 32.14 4.78 5.17
CA SER A 480 31.40 4.00 6.15
C SER A 480 30.41 4.79 7.03
N ARG A 481 29.93 5.96 6.58
CA ARG A 481 29.04 6.87 7.35
C ARG A 481 27.71 7.12 6.65
N ALA A 482 26.71 7.65 7.37
CA ALA A 482 25.42 7.97 6.79
C ALA A 482 25.51 9.17 5.84
N GLY A 483 24.93 9.06 4.64
CA GLY A 483 24.91 10.15 3.66
C GLY A 483 23.93 11.24 4.03
N THR A 484 24.29 12.50 3.74
CA THR A 484 23.48 13.69 4.06
C THR A 484 23.27 14.63 2.87
N SER A 485 23.64 14.21 1.65
CA SER A 485 23.28 14.98 0.44
C SER A 485 21.76 14.95 0.22
N GLY A 486 21.25 15.88 -0.60
CA GLY A 486 19.83 15.90 -0.95
C GLY A 486 19.35 14.56 -1.49
N LEU A 487 20.13 13.90 -2.32
CA LEU A 487 19.78 12.59 -2.87
C LEU A 487 19.88 11.47 -1.82
N ASP A 488 20.86 11.50 -0.90
CA ASP A 488 20.95 10.51 0.20
C ASP A 488 19.74 10.52 1.13
N THR A 489 19.19 11.72 1.35
CA THR A 489 18.11 11.94 2.31
C THR A 489 16.78 12.29 1.66
N GLN A 490 16.71 12.23 0.33
CA GLN A 490 15.55 12.62 -0.47
C GLN A 490 15.03 14.02 -0.09
N GLY A 491 15.95 14.98 0.03
CA GLY A 491 15.69 16.38 0.41
C GLY A 491 15.22 16.57 1.86
N SER A 492 15.35 15.56 2.72
CA SER A 492 14.79 15.56 4.07
C SER A 492 15.83 15.60 5.19
N ASP A 493 15.45 16.15 6.35
CA ASP A 493 16.16 15.98 7.61
C ASP A 493 15.76 14.65 8.28
N MET A 494 16.64 13.67 8.11
CA MET A 494 16.46 12.29 8.56
C MET A 494 17.07 12.01 9.95
N ARG A 495 17.31 13.07 10.74
CA ARG A 495 17.86 12.95 12.09
C ARG A 495 16.76 12.78 13.14
N PHE A 496 17.11 12.11 14.23
CA PHE A 496 16.33 12.05 15.46
C PHE A 496 17.25 12.44 16.62
N HIS A 497 16.81 13.36 17.47
CA HIS A 497 17.60 13.83 18.60
C HIS A 497 17.07 13.24 19.89
N TYR A 498 17.99 12.78 20.75
CA TYR A 498 17.65 12.19 22.03
C TYR A 498 18.63 12.67 23.09
N VAL A 499 18.15 13.09 24.25
CA VAL A 499 18.97 13.39 25.43
C VAL A 499 18.76 12.27 26.43
N GLN A 500 19.85 11.65 26.84
CA GLN A 500 19.83 10.52 27.76
C GLN A 500 19.45 10.94 29.18
N LYS A 501 18.76 10.04 29.91
CA LYS A 501 18.68 10.06 31.37
C LYS A 501 19.69 9.09 32.00
N SER A 502 19.89 9.21 33.31
CA SER A 502 20.71 8.25 34.07
C SER A 502 20.02 6.89 34.15
N GLY A 503 20.80 5.82 33.98
CA GLY A 503 20.34 4.45 34.11
C GLY A 503 19.90 3.81 32.79
N ARG A 504 19.35 2.59 32.91
CA ARG A 504 18.88 1.81 31.77
C ARG A 504 17.67 2.48 31.11
N GLN A 505 17.71 2.62 29.79
CA GLN A 505 16.68 3.31 29.00
C GLN A 505 16.65 2.80 27.56
N ILE A 506 15.61 3.18 26.83
CA ILE A 506 15.47 2.92 25.39
C ILE A 506 15.19 4.25 24.71
N ALA A 507 16.06 4.65 23.79
CA ALA A 507 15.78 5.72 22.86
C ALA A 507 14.98 5.16 21.69
N GLU A 508 13.72 5.57 21.58
CA GLU A 508 12.79 5.16 20.53
C GLU A 508 11.93 6.37 20.16
N PRO A 509 12.15 6.99 18.99
CA PRO A 509 11.29 8.03 18.46
C PRO A 509 9.85 7.54 18.26
N PHE A 510 8.90 8.46 18.17
CA PHE A 510 7.50 8.14 17.99
C PHE A 510 7.11 7.94 16.53
N THR A 511 7.59 8.82 15.63
CA THR A 511 7.16 8.86 14.22
C THR A 511 8.16 8.16 13.30
N TYR A 512 7.70 7.14 12.57
CA TYR A 512 8.51 6.35 11.64
C TYR A 512 8.91 7.11 10.38
N TRP A 513 10.03 6.70 9.77
CA TRP A 513 10.53 7.18 8.47
C TRP A 513 11.10 6.02 7.65
N GLY A 514 11.14 6.18 6.32
CA GLY A 514 11.85 5.26 5.43
C GLY A 514 13.36 5.51 5.42
N TRP A 515 14.19 4.48 5.66
CA TRP A 515 15.67 4.56 5.65
C TRP A 515 16.31 3.16 5.57
N ARG A 516 17.65 3.09 5.37
CA ARG A 516 18.43 1.83 5.42
C ARG A 516 19.59 1.87 6.41
N TYR A 517 20.30 2.99 6.48
CA TYR A 517 21.49 3.14 7.31
C TYR A 517 21.18 3.99 8.54
N LEU A 518 21.83 3.67 9.66
CA LEU A 518 21.76 4.42 10.92
C LEU A 518 23.17 4.72 11.41
N GLU A 519 23.44 5.97 11.73
CA GLU A 519 24.66 6.44 12.38
C GLU A 519 24.36 7.09 13.73
N VAL A 520 25.20 6.77 14.73
CA VAL A 520 25.22 7.40 16.05
C VAL A 520 26.65 7.78 16.37
N SER A 521 27.01 9.05 16.18
CA SER A 521 28.41 9.49 16.23
C SER A 521 29.01 9.46 17.65
N ASP A 522 28.22 9.80 18.67
CA ASP A 522 28.65 9.72 20.08
C ASP A 522 27.55 9.08 20.94
N PRO A 523 27.50 7.74 21.05
CA PRO A 523 26.48 7.07 21.85
C PRO A 523 26.64 7.27 23.37
N GLY A 524 27.73 7.87 23.86
CA GLY A 524 28.00 8.05 25.30
C GLY A 524 28.35 6.77 26.07
N GLU A 525 28.14 5.58 25.48
CA GLU A 525 28.56 4.28 26.00
C GLU A 525 28.90 3.30 24.87
N HIS A 526 29.54 2.18 25.22
CA HIS A 526 29.78 1.10 24.26
C HIS A 526 28.48 0.32 23.98
N LEU A 527 27.85 0.57 22.84
CA LEU A 527 26.77 -0.24 22.28
C LEU A 527 27.28 -1.56 21.68
N ALA A 528 26.71 -2.69 22.12
CA ALA A 528 26.84 -3.99 21.47
C ALA A 528 25.73 -4.22 20.41
N ASP A 529 25.91 -5.16 19.48
CA ASP A 529 25.02 -5.39 18.33
C ASP A 529 23.54 -5.55 18.71
N GLY A 530 23.23 -6.24 19.81
CA GLY A 530 21.85 -6.43 20.29
C GLY A 530 21.19 -5.18 20.91
N GLN A 531 21.93 -4.09 21.11
CA GLN A 531 21.41 -2.82 21.62
C GLN A 531 20.88 -1.91 20.53
N ILE A 532 21.11 -2.24 19.25
CA ILE A 532 20.68 -1.45 18.09
C ILE A 532 19.64 -2.26 17.33
N THR A 533 18.45 -1.70 17.21
CA THR A 533 17.30 -2.31 16.56
C THR A 533 16.52 -1.23 15.80
N ALA A 534 15.51 -1.65 15.05
CA ALA A 534 14.49 -0.75 14.52
C ALA A 534 13.10 -1.35 14.78
N VAL A 535 12.12 -0.49 15.02
CA VAL A 535 10.70 -0.90 15.06
C VAL A 535 10.12 -0.58 13.68
N THR A 536 9.89 -1.59 12.86
CA THR A 536 9.27 -1.44 11.54
C THR A 536 7.76 -1.33 11.67
N GLN A 537 7.14 -0.70 10.67
CA GLN A 537 5.69 -0.68 10.53
C GLN A 537 5.24 -0.77 9.07
N ALA A 538 4.13 -1.49 8.86
CA ALA A 538 3.42 -1.59 7.60
C ALA A 538 1.98 -2.03 7.86
N THR A 539 1.14 -1.97 6.83
CA THR A 539 -0.23 -2.50 6.89
C THR A 539 -0.22 -3.97 7.32
N ASP A 540 -1.15 -4.35 8.20
CA ASP A 540 -1.26 -5.71 8.71
C ASP A 540 -1.77 -6.63 7.60
N VAL A 541 -0.85 -7.42 7.05
CA VAL A 541 -1.12 -8.46 6.07
C VAL A 541 -0.78 -9.82 6.66
N ARG A 542 -1.50 -10.85 6.22
CA ARG A 542 -1.34 -12.22 6.72
C ARG A 542 -0.21 -12.90 5.94
N PRO A 543 0.94 -13.26 6.55
CA PRO A 543 2.06 -13.84 5.80
C PRO A 543 1.71 -15.13 5.05
N THR A 544 0.73 -15.90 5.56
CA THR A 544 0.24 -17.13 4.91
C THR A 544 -0.54 -16.88 3.61
N GLU A 545 -0.93 -15.64 3.35
CA GLU A 545 -1.68 -15.21 2.17
C GLU A 545 -0.80 -14.48 1.14
N ALA A 546 0.48 -14.27 1.48
CA ALA A 546 1.44 -13.74 0.53
C ALA A 546 1.64 -14.72 -0.64
N ALA A 547 1.57 -14.20 -1.85
CA ALA A 547 1.86 -14.94 -3.05
C ALA A 547 3.34 -15.35 -3.06
N THR A 548 3.60 -16.54 -3.60
CA THR A 548 4.96 -17.04 -3.80
C THR A 548 5.24 -17.17 -5.29
N PHE A 549 6.49 -16.93 -5.67
CA PHE A 549 6.96 -17.09 -7.04
C PHE A 549 8.41 -17.58 -7.02
N ALA A 550 8.69 -18.63 -7.78
CA ALA A 550 10.04 -19.13 -8.04
C ALA A 550 10.11 -19.66 -9.48
N SER A 551 11.17 -19.34 -10.19
CA SER A 551 11.30 -19.60 -11.63
C SER A 551 12.66 -20.15 -12.01
N SER A 552 12.88 -20.37 -13.31
CA SER A 552 14.20 -20.69 -13.85
C SER A 552 15.14 -19.48 -13.94
N SER A 553 14.70 -18.28 -13.53
CA SER A 553 15.52 -17.06 -13.47
C SER A 553 15.59 -16.53 -12.04
N PRO A 554 16.72 -16.71 -11.32
CA PRO A 554 16.88 -16.18 -9.97
C PRO A 554 16.75 -14.66 -9.88
N VAL A 555 17.10 -13.93 -10.94
CA VAL A 555 16.93 -12.47 -11.03
C VAL A 555 15.45 -12.10 -11.00
N LEU A 556 14.61 -12.84 -11.73
CA LEU A 556 13.17 -12.61 -11.74
C LEU A 556 12.54 -12.88 -10.36
N ASP A 557 13.01 -13.93 -9.68
CA ASP A 557 12.57 -14.26 -8.32
C ASP A 557 12.92 -13.14 -7.33
N ALA A 558 14.12 -12.56 -7.46
CA ALA A 558 14.54 -11.41 -6.67
C ALA A 558 13.75 -10.14 -7.01
N VAL A 559 13.40 -9.92 -8.30
CA VAL A 559 12.54 -8.80 -8.73
C VAL A 559 11.14 -8.92 -8.16
N PHE A 560 10.56 -10.13 -8.15
CA PHE A 560 9.27 -10.36 -7.50
C PHE A 560 9.32 -10.00 -6.00
N GLN A 561 10.37 -10.41 -5.30
CA GLN A 561 10.57 -10.07 -3.88
C GLN A 561 10.80 -8.58 -3.65
N LEU A 562 11.51 -7.90 -4.55
CA LEU A 562 11.68 -6.44 -4.52
C LEU A 562 10.32 -5.74 -4.59
N MET A 563 9.52 -6.08 -5.60
CA MET A 563 8.20 -5.49 -5.80
C MET A 563 7.27 -5.76 -4.61
N GLN A 564 7.21 -7.01 -4.12
CA GLN A 564 6.33 -7.38 -3.01
C GLN A 564 6.69 -6.64 -1.72
N ARG A 565 8.00 -6.48 -1.44
CA ARG A 565 8.47 -5.68 -0.30
C ARG A 565 8.13 -4.20 -0.46
N SER A 566 8.30 -3.65 -1.66
CA SER A 566 7.96 -2.26 -1.95
C SER A 566 6.47 -1.98 -1.78
N ALA A 567 5.60 -2.86 -2.27
CA ALA A 567 4.16 -2.75 -2.07
C ALA A 567 3.78 -2.74 -0.58
N LEU A 568 4.36 -3.64 0.22
CA LEU A 568 4.08 -3.71 1.65
C LEU A 568 4.54 -2.45 2.40
N LEU A 569 5.76 -1.98 2.15
CA LEU A 569 6.33 -0.86 2.91
C LEU A 569 5.76 0.51 2.50
N SER A 570 5.19 0.61 1.30
CA SER A 570 4.40 1.78 0.86
C SER A 570 2.95 1.73 1.35
N ALA A 571 2.49 0.62 1.93
CA ALA A 571 1.17 0.50 2.54
C ALA A 571 1.27 0.59 4.06
N GLN A 572 0.60 1.60 4.62
CA GLN A 572 0.40 1.76 6.05
C GLN A 572 -1.10 1.54 6.34
N ASN A 573 -1.74 2.39 7.14
CA ASN A 573 -3.20 2.40 7.25
C ASN A 573 -3.87 3.09 6.03
N VAL A 574 -3.05 3.70 5.17
CA VAL A 574 -3.35 4.25 3.84
C VAL A 574 -2.20 3.86 2.90
N PHE A 575 -2.38 3.99 1.59
CA PHE A 575 -1.26 3.86 0.65
C PHE A 575 -0.46 5.16 0.60
N LEU A 576 0.87 5.06 0.54
CA LEU A 576 1.78 6.20 0.50
C LEU A 576 2.59 6.12 -0.78
N ASP A 577 2.79 7.24 -1.46
CA ASP A 577 3.77 7.37 -2.54
C ASP A 577 5.16 6.90 -2.05
N THR A 578 5.60 7.42 -0.89
CA THR A 578 6.85 7.06 -0.21
C THR A 578 6.71 7.13 1.32
N PRO A 579 7.34 6.21 2.09
CA PRO A 579 7.33 6.25 3.56
C PRO A 579 8.28 7.31 4.16
N THR A 580 8.85 8.19 3.34
CA THR A 580 9.81 9.22 3.76
C THR A 580 9.25 10.63 3.56
N ARG A 581 9.41 11.23 2.36
CA ARG A 581 9.35 12.68 2.22
C ARG A 581 7.93 13.26 2.13
N GLU A 582 7.04 12.64 1.36
CA GLU A 582 5.72 13.17 1.00
C GLU A 582 4.63 12.49 1.82
N LYS A 583 4.70 11.15 1.92
CA LYS A 583 3.73 10.33 2.66
C LYS A 583 2.29 10.65 2.22
N GLY A 584 2.11 10.91 0.92
CA GLY A 584 0.85 11.24 0.29
C GLY A 584 0.15 10.00 -0.25
N GLN A 585 -1.13 9.86 0.04
CA GLN A 585 -1.97 8.89 -0.66
C GLN A 585 -2.37 9.46 -2.01
N PHE A 586 -1.45 9.39 -2.97
CA PHE A 586 -1.70 9.79 -4.36
C PHE A 586 -2.58 8.78 -5.07
N LEU A 587 -3.60 9.23 -5.82
CA LEU A 587 -4.59 8.36 -6.42
C LEU A 587 -3.98 7.32 -7.38
N GLY A 588 -3.09 7.74 -8.29
CA GLY A 588 -2.40 6.83 -9.21
C GLY A 588 -1.54 5.80 -8.48
N ASP A 589 -0.68 6.26 -7.57
CA ASP A 589 0.16 5.42 -6.71
C ASP A 589 -0.66 4.41 -5.91
N THR A 590 -1.76 4.87 -5.31
CA THR A 590 -2.69 4.06 -4.52
C THR A 590 -3.29 2.95 -5.37
N ILE A 591 -3.68 3.24 -6.61
CA ILE A 591 -4.24 2.26 -7.53
C ILE A 591 -3.18 1.20 -7.85
N ASP A 592 -1.98 1.59 -8.26
CA ASP A 592 -0.93 0.64 -8.62
C ASP A 592 -0.47 -0.23 -7.43
N GLN A 593 -0.30 0.40 -6.26
CA GLN A 593 0.02 -0.32 -5.03
C GLN A 593 -1.11 -1.26 -4.62
N SER A 594 -2.37 -0.82 -4.71
CA SER A 594 -3.54 -1.65 -4.41
C SER A 594 -3.61 -2.89 -5.29
N PHE A 595 -3.32 -2.77 -6.59
CA PHE A 595 -3.23 -3.94 -7.48
C PHE A 595 -2.13 -4.90 -6.99
N ALA A 596 -0.95 -4.36 -6.66
CA ALA A 596 0.16 -5.14 -6.16
C ALA A 596 -0.15 -5.85 -4.82
N THR A 597 -0.71 -5.15 -3.84
CA THR A 597 -1.03 -5.70 -2.51
C THR A 597 -2.18 -6.70 -2.56
N MET A 598 -3.23 -6.43 -3.36
CA MET A 598 -4.33 -7.37 -3.53
C MET A 598 -3.87 -8.70 -4.14
N GLU A 599 -3.02 -8.66 -5.15
CA GLU A 599 -2.54 -9.84 -5.88
C GLU A 599 -1.42 -10.59 -5.15
N SER A 600 -0.56 -9.86 -4.41
CA SER A 600 0.67 -10.44 -3.83
C SER A 600 0.64 -10.64 -2.33
N LEU A 601 -0.26 -9.99 -1.59
CA LEU A 601 -0.30 -10.03 -0.12
C LEU A 601 -1.68 -10.43 0.44
N GLY A 602 -2.69 -10.63 -0.41
CA GLY A 602 -4.06 -10.91 0.04
C GLY A 602 -4.73 -9.71 0.75
N GLU A 603 -4.19 -8.50 0.58
CA GLU A 603 -4.71 -7.29 1.20
C GLU A 603 -6.06 -6.89 0.59
N ARG A 604 -7.03 -6.49 1.43
CA ARG A 604 -8.33 -5.92 1.00
C ARG A 604 -8.76 -4.66 1.75
N SER A 605 -8.32 -4.51 3.00
CA SER A 605 -8.81 -3.49 3.93
C SER A 605 -8.38 -2.06 3.55
N PRO A 606 -7.08 -1.73 3.44
CA PRO A 606 -6.68 -0.40 2.97
C PRO A 606 -7.17 -0.10 1.54
N THR A 607 -7.25 -1.08 0.63
CA THR A 607 -7.84 -0.85 -0.71
C THR A 607 -9.28 -0.37 -0.62
N ARG A 608 -10.13 -1.09 0.13
CA ARG A 608 -11.54 -0.71 0.31
C ARG A 608 -11.68 0.67 0.97
N GLN A 609 -10.85 0.95 1.98
CA GLN A 609 -10.85 2.23 2.67
C GLN A 609 -10.47 3.37 1.73
N ALA A 610 -9.39 3.24 0.97
CA ALA A 610 -8.91 4.26 0.05
C ALA A 610 -9.93 4.58 -1.06
N ILE A 611 -10.64 3.58 -1.60
CA ILE A 611 -11.74 3.81 -2.55
C ILE A 611 -12.82 4.71 -1.92
N VAL A 612 -13.19 4.48 -0.66
CA VAL A 612 -14.19 5.30 0.07
C VAL A 612 -13.66 6.71 0.33
N GLU A 613 -12.39 6.84 0.70
CA GLU A 613 -11.75 8.15 0.90
C GLU A 613 -11.76 8.97 -0.39
N PHE A 614 -11.41 8.39 -1.53
CA PHE A 614 -11.47 9.11 -2.81
C PHE A 614 -12.90 9.43 -3.26
N ILE A 615 -13.90 8.61 -2.93
CA ILE A 615 -15.32 8.99 -3.08
C ILE A 615 -15.63 10.28 -2.31
N HIS A 616 -15.16 10.40 -1.07
CA HIS A 616 -15.35 11.61 -0.27
C HIS A 616 -14.60 12.81 -0.87
N SER A 617 -13.39 12.59 -1.41
CA SER A 617 -12.60 13.63 -2.07
C SER A 617 -13.35 14.29 -3.24
N GLN A 618 -14.04 13.49 -4.07
CA GLN A 618 -14.83 14.00 -5.18
C GLN A 618 -16.03 14.82 -4.67
N ALA A 619 -16.77 14.29 -3.69
CA ALA A 619 -17.92 14.97 -3.11
C ALA A 619 -17.54 16.32 -2.49
N ARG A 620 -16.34 16.42 -1.92
CA ARG A 620 -15.83 17.63 -1.28
C ARG A 620 -15.37 18.70 -2.27
N TYR A 621 -14.68 18.31 -3.35
CA TYR A 621 -13.94 19.28 -4.19
C TYR A 621 -14.38 19.36 -5.65
N TRP A 622 -15.01 18.32 -6.19
CA TRP A 622 -15.08 18.11 -7.64
C TRP A 622 -16.51 17.96 -8.16
N PRO A 623 -17.26 19.07 -8.28
CA PRO A 623 -18.60 19.04 -8.85
C PRO A 623 -18.62 18.65 -10.34
N ASN A 624 -17.51 18.82 -11.05
CA ASN A 624 -17.34 18.41 -12.45
C ASN A 624 -17.08 16.90 -12.64
N GLY A 625 -16.92 16.13 -11.55
CA GLY A 625 -16.71 14.69 -11.59
C GLY A 625 -15.26 14.21 -11.56
N ALA A 626 -14.28 15.10 -11.42
CA ALA A 626 -12.89 14.71 -11.15
C ALA A 626 -12.70 14.15 -9.73
N LEU A 627 -11.50 13.67 -9.41
CA LEU A 627 -11.11 13.22 -8.08
C LEU A 627 -9.90 14.03 -7.62
N ASN A 628 -9.64 14.05 -6.31
CA ASN A 628 -8.41 14.68 -5.84
C ASN A 628 -7.21 13.77 -6.15
N ALA A 629 -6.08 14.34 -6.54
CA ALA A 629 -4.85 13.63 -6.84
C ALA A 629 -4.19 13.04 -5.59
N VAL A 630 -4.42 13.65 -4.42
CA VAL A 630 -4.00 13.15 -3.10
C VAL A 630 -5.13 13.35 -2.12
N TYR A 631 -5.45 12.33 -1.33
CA TYR A 631 -6.48 12.48 -0.31
C TYR A 631 -6.32 11.47 0.84
N PRO A 632 -6.48 11.88 2.12
CA PRO A 632 -6.67 13.26 2.58
C PRO A 632 -5.43 14.14 2.35
N ASN A 633 -5.62 15.45 2.25
CA ASN A 633 -4.52 16.39 1.97
C ASN A 633 -4.79 17.81 2.49
N GLY A 634 -3.73 18.56 2.79
CA GLY A 634 -3.82 19.90 3.40
C GLY A 634 -3.59 21.02 2.40
N ASP A 635 -3.11 20.71 1.20
CA ASP A 635 -2.90 21.64 0.10
C ASP A 635 -4.16 21.86 -0.78
N GLY A 636 -5.30 21.25 -0.43
CA GLY A 636 -6.62 21.55 -0.99
C GLY A 636 -6.95 20.78 -2.27
N LYS A 637 -7.55 21.47 -3.25
CA LYS A 637 -8.07 20.84 -4.47
C LYS A 637 -6.96 20.71 -5.54
N ARG A 638 -6.61 19.49 -5.92
CA ARG A 638 -5.62 19.17 -6.98
C ARG A 638 -6.06 17.93 -7.76
N ASP A 639 -5.99 17.93 -9.07
CA ASP A 639 -6.36 16.79 -9.93
C ASP A 639 -5.24 16.47 -10.92
N ILE A 640 -5.09 15.19 -11.20
CA ILE A 640 -4.29 14.62 -12.28
C ILE A 640 -5.27 13.76 -13.07
N PRO A 641 -5.66 14.15 -14.28
CA PRO A 641 -6.81 13.59 -14.97
C PRO A 641 -6.60 12.11 -15.31
N ASP A 642 -5.37 11.68 -15.61
CA ASP A 642 -5.04 10.25 -15.81
C ASP A 642 -5.44 9.42 -14.57
N TYR A 643 -5.18 9.95 -13.36
CA TYR A 643 -5.51 9.26 -12.11
C TYR A 643 -7.03 9.20 -11.89
N THR A 644 -7.74 10.28 -12.22
CA THR A 644 -9.21 10.32 -12.20
C THR A 644 -9.79 9.24 -13.13
N GLU A 645 -9.24 9.06 -14.33
CA GLU A 645 -9.69 8.04 -15.29
C GLU A 645 -9.44 6.59 -14.83
N MET A 646 -8.42 6.36 -14.00
CA MET A 646 -8.09 5.03 -13.48
C MET A 646 -9.07 4.54 -12.38
N PHE A 647 -9.79 5.45 -11.71
CA PHE A 647 -10.63 5.11 -10.55
C PHE A 647 -11.72 4.06 -10.84
N PRO A 648 -12.49 4.12 -11.94
CA PRO A 648 -13.46 3.07 -12.27
C PRO A 648 -12.86 1.67 -12.42
N GLU A 649 -11.70 1.54 -13.10
CA GLU A 649 -11.02 0.24 -13.27
C GLU A 649 -10.61 -0.32 -11.91
N TRP A 650 -10.13 0.54 -11.01
CA TRP A 650 -9.71 0.14 -9.67
C TRP A 650 -10.86 -0.45 -8.84
N VAL A 651 -12.03 0.21 -8.83
CA VAL A 651 -13.23 -0.30 -8.15
C VAL A 651 -13.62 -1.68 -8.69
N MET A 652 -13.62 -1.84 -10.02
CA MET A 652 -13.99 -3.12 -10.64
C MET A 652 -12.92 -4.20 -10.44
N ARG A 653 -11.64 -3.84 -10.33
CA ARG A 653 -10.58 -4.78 -9.95
C ARG A 653 -10.79 -5.28 -8.53
N TYR A 654 -11.09 -4.39 -7.58
CA TYR A 654 -11.42 -4.80 -6.21
C TYR A 654 -12.62 -5.76 -6.18
N HIS A 655 -13.69 -5.45 -6.94
CA HIS A 655 -14.85 -6.36 -7.09
C HIS A 655 -14.46 -7.70 -7.69
N GLN A 656 -13.62 -7.72 -8.72
CA GLN A 656 -13.15 -8.95 -9.33
C GLN A 656 -12.39 -9.83 -8.31
N MET A 657 -11.56 -9.21 -7.48
CA MET A 657 -10.77 -9.91 -6.45
C MET A 657 -11.61 -10.39 -5.27
N THR A 658 -12.67 -9.68 -4.87
CA THR A 658 -13.43 -9.92 -3.61
C THR A 658 -14.85 -10.46 -3.79
N GLY A 659 -15.54 -10.01 -4.84
CA GLY A 659 -16.99 -10.15 -4.97
C GLY A 659 -17.80 -9.22 -4.06
N ASP A 660 -17.21 -8.12 -3.57
CA ASP A 660 -17.91 -7.11 -2.77
C ASP A 660 -18.80 -6.22 -3.64
N ASP A 661 -20.01 -6.70 -3.92
CA ASP A 661 -21.04 -5.93 -4.64
C ASP A 661 -21.38 -4.61 -3.91
N SER A 662 -21.20 -4.55 -2.59
CA SER A 662 -21.63 -3.40 -1.80
C SER A 662 -20.73 -2.18 -1.98
N LEU A 663 -19.43 -2.38 -2.18
CA LEU A 663 -18.55 -1.28 -2.55
C LEU A 663 -18.87 -0.75 -3.95
N VAL A 664 -19.19 -1.63 -4.91
CA VAL A 664 -19.58 -1.22 -6.26
C VAL A 664 -20.85 -0.35 -6.21
N VAL A 665 -21.87 -0.79 -5.45
CA VAL A 665 -23.10 0.00 -5.24
C VAL A 665 -22.80 1.38 -4.64
N GLN A 666 -21.89 1.45 -3.66
CA GLN A 666 -21.48 2.71 -3.04
C GLN A 666 -20.71 3.62 -4.00
N ALA A 667 -19.83 3.05 -4.82
CA ALA A 667 -18.95 3.78 -5.73
C ALA A 667 -19.62 4.19 -7.05
N PHE A 668 -20.68 3.49 -7.47
CA PHE A 668 -21.31 3.67 -8.79
C PHE A 668 -21.70 5.13 -9.11
N PRO A 669 -22.31 5.92 -8.19
CA PRO A 669 -22.59 7.33 -8.46
C PRO A 669 -21.34 8.17 -8.74
N THR A 670 -20.23 7.88 -8.06
CA THR A 670 -18.93 8.53 -8.26
C THR A 670 -18.34 8.13 -9.62
N MET A 671 -18.38 6.84 -9.96
CA MET A 671 -17.94 6.35 -11.28
C MET A 671 -18.73 7.00 -12.43
N LYS A 672 -20.05 7.17 -12.29
CA LYS A 672 -20.86 7.90 -13.29
C LYS A 672 -20.43 9.35 -13.45
N ARG A 673 -20.05 10.04 -12.38
CA ARG A 673 -19.55 11.41 -12.44
C ARG A 673 -18.17 11.47 -13.10
N VAL A 674 -17.29 10.50 -12.88
CA VAL A 674 -16.03 10.34 -13.63
C VAL A 674 -16.31 10.14 -15.12
N ALA A 675 -17.26 9.27 -15.48
CA ALA A 675 -17.65 9.12 -16.88
C ALA A 675 -18.21 10.43 -17.47
N GLY A 676 -19.04 11.16 -16.70
CA GLY A 676 -19.53 12.49 -17.07
C GLY A 676 -18.41 13.50 -17.34
N TYR A 677 -17.42 13.55 -16.43
CA TYR A 677 -16.20 14.35 -16.56
C TYR A 677 -15.45 14.07 -17.87
N ILE A 678 -15.25 12.79 -18.20
CA ILE A 678 -14.60 12.36 -19.45
C ILE A 678 -15.44 12.76 -20.67
N THR A 679 -16.73 12.43 -20.67
CA THR A 679 -17.62 12.70 -21.82
C THR A 679 -17.78 14.20 -22.11
N ALA A 680 -17.69 15.05 -21.08
CA ALA A 680 -17.72 16.51 -21.24
C ALA A 680 -16.49 17.05 -22.00
N ALA A 681 -15.40 16.30 -22.05
CA ALA A 681 -14.19 16.64 -22.79
C ALA A 681 -14.11 15.98 -24.19
N ILE A 682 -15.15 15.24 -24.62
CA ILE A 682 -15.19 14.68 -25.97
C ILE A 682 -15.62 15.78 -26.95
N ASP A 683 -14.77 16.06 -27.94
CA ASP A 683 -15.03 17.09 -28.95
C ASP A 683 -15.69 16.51 -30.23
N SER A 684 -15.75 17.32 -31.29
CA SER A 684 -16.35 16.93 -32.57
C SER A 684 -15.61 15.80 -33.31
N THR A 685 -14.37 15.48 -32.92
CA THR A 685 -13.64 14.32 -33.45
C THR A 685 -14.12 13.00 -32.85
N GLY A 686 -14.87 13.05 -31.74
CA GLY A 686 -15.24 11.88 -30.96
C GLY A 686 -14.13 11.38 -30.03
N LEU A 687 -13.02 12.11 -29.92
CA LEU A 687 -11.93 11.85 -28.97
C LEU A 687 -12.05 12.77 -27.75
N VAL A 688 -11.53 12.31 -26.63
CA VAL A 688 -11.25 13.14 -25.46
C VAL A 688 -10.18 14.16 -25.85
N HIS A 689 -10.51 15.45 -25.71
CA HIS A 689 -9.70 16.59 -26.07
C HIS A 689 -9.40 17.44 -24.84
N GLN A 690 -8.12 17.61 -24.51
CA GLN A 690 -7.63 18.43 -23.38
C GLN A 690 -8.43 18.20 -22.08
N LEU A 691 -8.51 16.94 -21.64
CA LEU A 691 -9.22 16.54 -20.41
C LEU A 691 -8.70 17.40 -19.22
N PRO A 692 -9.54 18.25 -18.60
CA PRO A 692 -9.05 19.32 -17.75
C PRO A 692 -8.69 18.80 -16.35
N GLY A 693 -7.43 18.98 -15.97
CA GLY A 693 -6.86 18.62 -14.67
C GLY A 693 -6.55 19.81 -13.77
N GLY A 694 -5.45 19.68 -13.01
CA GLY A 694 -4.88 20.75 -12.21
C GLY A 694 -4.20 21.86 -13.05
N SER A 695 -3.11 22.42 -12.54
CA SER A 695 -2.34 23.47 -13.23
C SER A 695 -0.95 22.99 -13.65
N GLY A 696 -0.27 23.77 -14.48
CA GLY A 696 1.09 23.47 -14.92
C GLY A 696 1.19 22.12 -15.64
N GLN A 697 2.08 21.24 -15.17
CA GLN A 697 2.29 19.93 -15.79
C GLN A 697 1.09 18.97 -15.65
N TYR A 698 0.14 19.26 -14.76
CA TYR A 698 -1.05 18.43 -14.50
C TYR A 698 -2.28 18.82 -15.34
N ALA A 699 -2.21 19.95 -16.07
CA ALA A 699 -3.39 20.57 -16.67
C ALA A 699 -4.18 19.68 -17.65
N TYR A 700 -3.52 18.78 -18.36
CA TYR A 700 -4.14 17.87 -19.34
C TYR A 700 -3.63 16.43 -19.20
N GLY A 701 -3.15 16.10 -18.00
CA GLY A 701 -2.56 14.83 -17.68
C GLY A 701 -1.05 14.78 -17.80
N ILE A 702 -0.46 13.74 -17.23
CA ILE A 702 0.99 13.58 -17.13
C ILE A 702 1.54 12.48 -18.03
N ILE A 703 0.72 11.51 -18.43
CA ILE A 703 1.10 10.30 -19.17
C ILE A 703 2.07 9.38 -18.42
N ASP A 704 3.22 9.91 -18.01
CA ASP A 704 4.22 9.27 -17.15
C ASP A 704 4.89 10.31 -16.25
N TRP A 705 5.42 9.84 -15.12
CA TRP A 705 6.06 10.65 -14.11
C TRP A 705 7.34 10.00 -13.57
N PRO A 706 8.39 10.81 -13.29
CA PRO A 706 8.57 12.22 -13.64
C PRO A 706 8.75 12.43 -15.16
N PRO A 707 8.88 13.68 -15.66
CA PRO A 707 9.03 13.94 -17.10
C PRO A 707 10.14 13.14 -17.80
N ALA A 708 11.22 12.76 -17.08
CA ALA A 708 12.28 11.90 -17.62
C ALA A 708 11.78 10.50 -18.04
N MET A 709 10.71 10.00 -17.39
CA MET A 709 10.09 8.70 -17.68
C MET A 709 9.09 8.74 -18.84
N ARG A 710 8.86 9.92 -19.45
CA ARG A 710 8.08 10.05 -20.68
C ARG A 710 8.87 9.62 -21.92
N TYR A 711 10.20 9.50 -21.81
CA TYR A 711 11.14 9.21 -22.89
C TYR A 711 10.89 10.11 -24.12
N ASP A 712 10.41 9.54 -25.23
CA ASP A 712 10.14 10.22 -26.49
C ASP A 712 8.66 10.63 -26.66
N THR A 713 7.81 10.44 -25.64
CA THR A 713 6.39 10.79 -25.71
C THR A 713 6.17 12.30 -25.84
N VAL A 714 5.44 12.70 -26.88
CA VAL A 714 5.12 14.10 -27.17
C VAL A 714 3.85 14.54 -26.44
N VAL A 715 4.03 15.34 -25.39
CA VAL A 715 2.94 15.91 -24.58
C VAL A 715 2.63 17.37 -24.88
N GLN A 716 3.55 18.07 -25.54
CA GLN A 716 3.40 19.47 -25.98
C GLN A 716 2.63 19.53 -27.31
N ASP A 717 1.84 20.59 -27.51
CA ASP A 717 0.97 20.75 -28.69
C ASP A 717 0.03 19.55 -28.93
N ASN A 718 -0.32 18.77 -27.90
CA ASN A 718 -1.12 17.56 -28.04
C ASN A 718 -2.53 17.76 -27.45
N GLY A 719 -3.54 17.78 -28.33
CA GLY A 719 -4.94 18.02 -27.96
C GLY A 719 -5.70 16.76 -27.59
N SER A 720 -5.46 15.65 -28.30
CA SER A 720 -6.14 14.38 -28.06
C SER A 720 -5.10 13.28 -27.86
N ARG A 721 -4.59 13.17 -26.63
CA ARG A 721 -3.53 12.22 -26.26
C ARG A 721 -4.04 10.79 -26.35
N THR A 722 -3.27 9.91 -26.99
CA THR A 722 -3.66 8.50 -27.16
C THR A 722 -3.83 7.76 -25.84
N VAL A 723 -2.95 8.03 -24.87
CA VAL A 723 -2.99 7.41 -23.54
C VAL A 723 -4.26 7.80 -22.78
N VAL A 724 -4.59 9.10 -22.71
CA VAL A 724 -5.83 9.62 -22.09
C VAL A 724 -7.06 8.99 -22.75
N ASN A 725 -7.10 8.94 -24.07
CA ASN A 725 -8.23 8.32 -24.77
C ASN A 725 -8.36 6.80 -24.50
N ALA A 726 -7.24 6.08 -24.33
CA ALA A 726 -7.27 4.66 -23.96
C ALA A 726 -7.77 4.44 -22.52
N LEU A 727 -7.35 5.30 -21.58
CA LEU A 727 -7.83 5.30 -20.20
C LEU A 727 -9.34 5.58 -20.15
N ALA A 728 -9.83 6.57 -20.89
CA ALA A 728 -11.25 6.86 -21.03
C ALA A 728 -12.09 5.65 -21.51
N VAL A 729 -11.59 4.87 -22.48
CA VAL A 729 -12.25 3.63 -22.90
C VAL A 729 -12.31 2.62 -21.75
N GLY A 730 -11.22 2.47 -20.99
CA GLY A 730 -11.17 1.61 -19.79
C GLY A 730 -12.19 2.04 -18.74
N ALA A 731 -12.24 3.34 -18.43
CA ALA A 731 -13.16 3.94 -17.47
C ALA A 731 -14.62 3.68 -17.85
N MET A 732 -15.01 3.93 -19.10
CA MET A 732 -16.38 3.71 -19.58
C MET A 732 -16.77 2.23 -19.52
N ARG A 733 -15.87 1.29 -19.85
CA ARG A 733 -16.13 -0.14 -19.73
C ARG A 733 -16.32 -0.56 -18.28
N ALA A 734 -15.48 -0.07 -17.37
CA ALA A 734 -15.63 -0.34 -15.95
C ALA A 734 -16.94 0.21 -15.37
N VAL A 735 -17.39 1.40 -15.81
CA VAL A 735 -18.69 1.95 -15.41
C VAL A 735 -19.84 1.09 -15.96
N ALA A 736 -19.71 0.58 -17.19
CA ALA A 736 -20.70 -0.34 -17.76
C ALA A 736 -20.78 -1.64 -16.94
N ASP A 737 -19.65 -2.20 -16.52
CA ASP A 737 -19.60 -3.41 -15.70
C ASP A 737 -20.19 -3.16 -14.29
N ALA A 738 -19.88 -2.02 -13.66
CA ALA A 738 -20.50 -1.62 -12.40
C ALA A 738 -22.03 -1.47 -12.52
N ALA A 739 -22.52 -0.92 -13.63
CA ALA A 739 -23.95 -0.80 -13.88
C ALA A 739 -24.64 -2.17 -13.93
N VAL A 740 -23.98 -3.20 -14.46
CA VAL A 740 -24.47 -4.59 -14.42
C VAL A 740 -24.59 -5.09 -12.98
N VAL A 741 -23.59 -4.84 -12.13
CA VAL A 741 -23.62 -5.23 -10.71
C VAL A 741 -24.77 -4.56 -9.94
N VAL A 742 -25.04 -3.29 -10.23
CA VAL A 742 -26.13 -2.51 -9.61
C VAL A 742 -27.51 -2.87 -10.19
N GLY A 743 -27.56 -3.53 -11.36
CA GLY A 743 -28.80 -3.88 -12.06
C GLY A 743 -29.34 -2.78 -12.98
N ASP A 744 -28.53 -1.76 -13.32
CA ASP A 744 -28.87 -0.69 -14.26
C ASP A 744 -28.44 -1.07 -15.68
N THR A 745 -29.24 -1.90 -16.35
CA THR A 745 -28.93 -2.39 -17.70
C THR A 745 -28.91 -1.28 -18.76
N VAL A 746 -29.65 -0.19 -18.54
CA VAL A 746 -29.70 0.95 -19.46
C VAL A 746 -28.37 1.69 -19.45
N ALA A 747 -27.86 2.02 -18.25
CA ALA A 747 -26.55 2.62 -18.12
C ALA A 747 -25.44 1.69 -18.63
N ALA A 748 -25.53 0.39 -18.37
CA ALA A 748 -24.57 -0.59 -18.88
C ALA A 748 -24.44 -0.53 -20.40
N ASP A 749 -25.56 -0.53 -21.12
CA ASP A 749 -25.58 -0.47 -22.58
C ASP A 749 -25.14 0.90 -23.13
N GLU A 750 -25.48 1.98 -22.43
CA GLU A 750 -25.04 3.34 -22.78
C GLU A 750 -23.52 3.47 -22.72
N TYR A 751 -22.91 3.15 -21.58
CA TYR A 751 -21.46 3.29 -21.41
C TYR A 751 -20.67 2.32 -22.29
N ARG A 752 -21.22 1.12 -22.59
CA ARG A 752 -20.62 0.21 -23.58
C ARG A 752 -20.57 0.83 -24.98
N ARG A 753 -21.68 1.45 -25.43
CA ARG A 753 -21.71 2.16 -26.72
C ARG A 753 -20.74 3.33 -26.76
N GLN A 754 -20.66 4.12 -25.69
CA GLN A 754 -19.71 5.23 -25.61
C GLN A 754 -18.26 4.74 -25.74
N ALA A 755 -17.90 3.68 -25.01
CA ALA A 755 -16.57 3.07 -25.10
C ALA A 755 -16.27 2.54 -26.51
N GLU A 756 -17.25 1.93 -27.18
CA GLU A 756 -17.13 1.45 -28.57
C GLU A 756 -16.96 2.60 -29.56
N SER A 757 -17.73 3.69 -29.42
CA SER A 757 -17.59 4.89 -30.25
C SER A 757 -16.21 5.54 -30.10
N LEU A 758 -15.73 5.69 -28.86
CA LEU A 758 -14.40 6.23 -28.60
C LEU A 758 -13.30 5.31 -29.15
N THR A 759 -13.44 3.99 -28.98
CA THR A 759 -12.53 2.99 -29.57
C THR A 759 -12.48 3.13 -31.11
N ALA A 760 -13.62 3.34 -31.75
CA ALA A 760 -13.69 3.54 -33.20
C ALA A 760 -12.99 4.84 -33.63
N ALA A 761 -13.23 5.94 -32.91
CA ALA A 761 -12.58 7.23 -33.18
C ALA A 761 -11.05 7.14 -33.03
N MET A 762 -10.56 6.50 -31.97
CA MET A 762 -9.12 6.26 -31.78
C MET A 762 -8.52 5.46 -32.93
N ASN A 763 -9.16 4.35 -33.34
CA ASN A 763 -8.67 3.52 -34.43
C ASN A 763 -8.70 4.23 -35.79
N ALA A 764 -9.61 5.18 -35.99
CA ALA A 764 -9.72 5.95 -37.22
C ALA A 764 -8.72 7.12 -37.28
N LEU A 765 -8.50 7.79 -36.15
CA LEU A 765 -7.81 9.09 -36.12
C LEU A 765 -6.41 9.04 -35.50
N LEU A 766 -6.13 8.10 -34.61
CA LEU A 766 -4.85 8.00 -33.89
C LEU A 766 -3.95 6.89 -34.42
N ARG A 767 -4.49 5.95 -35.20
CA ARG A 767 -3.75 4.82 -35.76
C ARG A 767 -3.34 5.09 -37.21
N GLU A 768 -2.06 4.95 -37.52
CA GLU A 768 -1.57 5.09 -38.90
C GLU A 768 -1.85 3.83 -39.74
N PRO A 769 -1.73 3.87 -41.08
CA PRO A 769 -1.94 2.70 -41.94
C PRO A 769 -1.04 1.49 -41.62
N GLY A 770 0.18 1.74 -41.11
CA GLY A 770 1.09 0.70 -40.60
C GLY A 770 0.64 0.03 -39.31
N GLY A 771 -0.43 0.54 -38.69
CA GLY A 771 -1.10 -0.05 -37.55
C GLY A 771 -0.61 0.42 -36.17
N ARG A 772 0.41 1.28 -36.13
CA ARG A 772 0.92 1.96 -34.92
C ARG A 772 0.04 3.15 -34.55
N TYR A 773 0.05 3.54 -33.28
CA TYR A 773 -0.66 4.70 -32.79
C TYR A 773 0.28 5.90 -32.63
N SER A 774 -0.13 7.03 -33.17
CA SER A 774 0.46 8.33 -32.89
C SER A 774 0.30 8.68 -31.41
N ASP A 775 1.17 9.53 -30.85
CA ASP A 775 1.00 10.05 -29.48
C ASP A 775 -0.27 10.89 -29.29
N GLY A 776 -0.87 11.39 -30.37
CA GLY A 776 -2.14 12.11 -30.32
C GLY A 776 -2.40 12.99 -31.54
N LEU A 777 -3.42 13.83 -31.46
CA LEU A 777 -3.68 14.88 -32.45
C LEU A 777 -3.07 16.20 -32.00
N ALA A 778 -2.33 16.85 -32.90
CA ALA A 778 -1.71 18.14 -32.63
C ALA A 778 -2.77 19.25 -32.52
N LEU A 779 -2.70 20.13 -31.51
CA LEU A 779 -3.62 21.26 -31.35
C LEU A 779 -3.51 22.22 -32.54
N SER A 780 -2.27 22.49 -32.96
CA SER A 780 -1.95 23.42 -34.04
C SER A 780 -2.50 23.03 -35.41
N THR A 781 -2.68 21.73 -35.69
CA THR A 781 -3.04 21.25 -37.03
C THR A 781 -4.24 20.31 -37.09
N GLY A 782 -4.67 19.75 -35.96
CA GLY A 782 -5.67 18.68 -35.91
C GLY A 782 -5.23 17.36 -36.54
N LYS A 783 -3.94 17.20 -36.87
CA LYS A 783 -3.38 15.99 -37.49
C LYS A 783 -2.63 15.13 -36.48
N GLN A 784 -2.42 13.86 -36.83
CA GLN A 784 -1.56 12.96 -36.06
C GLN A 784 -0.17 13.57 -35.83
N ILE A 785 0.31 13.51 -34.59
CA ILE A 785 1.69 13.81 -34.24
C ILE A 785 2.56 12.68 -34.79
N PRO A 786 3.59 12.94 -35.61
CA PRO A 786 4.41 11.89 -36.23
C PRO A 786 5.43 11.29 -35.25
N ASN A 787 4.96 10.85 -34.07
CA ASN A 787 5.71 10.15 -33.05
C ASN A 787 4.91 8.94 -32.54
N PHE A 788 5.59 7.83 -32.28
CA PHE A 788 4.98 6.53 -31.97
C PHE A 788 5.60 5.94 -30.69
N SER A 789 5.46 6.65 -29.58
CA SER A 789 6.05 6.26 -28.29
C SER A 789 5.56 4.89 -27.79
N GLN A 790 6.29 4.28 -26.87
CA GLN A 790 5.91 3.00 -26.26
C GLN A 790 4.56 3.11 -25.55
N HIS A 791 4.31 4.20 -24.80
CA HIS A 791 3.04 4.49 -24.12
C HIS A 791 1.85 4.51 -25.09
N ALA A 792 2.02 5.17 -26.25
CA ALA A 792 0.98 5.23 -27.26
C ALA A 792 0.64 3.85 -27.87
N GLN A 793 1.51 2.84 -27.72
CA GLN A 793 1.22 1.48 -28.18
C GLN A 793 0.69 0.61 -27.05
N SER A 794 1.30 0.66 -25.87
CA SER A 794 0.98 -0.23 -24.76
C SER A 794 -0.43 0.02 -24.24
N PHE A 795 -0.86 1.28 -24.10
CA PHE A 795 -2.19 1.60 -23.58
C PHE A 795 -3.33 1.11 -24.49
N PRO A 796 -3.35 1.38 -25.82
CA PRO A 796 -4.38 0.82 -26.69
C PRO A 796 -4.45 -0.71 -26.67
N VAL A 797 -3.32 -1.41 -26.50
CA VAL A 797 -3.32 -2.87 -26.35
C VAL A 797 -3.85 -3.28 -24.98
N ALA A 798 -3.33 -2.69 -23.90
CA ALA A 798 -3.68 -2.99 -22.52
C ALA A 798 -5.19 -2.80 -22.26
N TYR A 799 -5.77 -1.74 -22.79
CA TYR A 799 -7.20 -1.43 -22.70
C TYR A 799 -8.05 -2.06 -23.81
N GLY A 800 -7.46 -2.80 -24.76
CA GLY A 800 -8.21 -3.48 -25.82
C GLY A 800 -8.92 -2.53 -26.79
N VAL A 801 -8.31 -1.38 -27.04
CA VAL A 801 -8.66 -0.46 -28.14
C VAL A 801 -8.07 -0.99 -29.45
N ALA A 802 -6.84 -1.50 -29.40
CA ALA A 802 -6.17 -2.07 -30.55
C ALA A 802 -6.88 -3.34 -31.04
N PRO A 803 -7.14 -3.48 -32.35
CA PRO A 803 -7.75 -4.68 -32.88
C PRO A 803 -6.82 -5.88 -32.69
N VAL A 804 -7.38 -7.04 -32.33
CA VAL A 804 -6.61 -8.27 -32.07
C VAL A 804 -5.74 -8.67 -33.28
N SER A 805 -6.18 -8.37 -34.50
CA SER A 805 -5.39 -8.60 -35.73
C SER A 805 -4.08 -7.80 -35.78
N ALA A 806 -3.95 -6.72 -35.02
CA ALA A 806 -2.73 -5.91 -34.93
C ALA A 806 -1.76 -6.40 -33.85
N TYR A 807 -2.17 -7.31 -32.96
CA TYR A 807 -1.38 -7.74 -31.80
C TYR A 807 0.00 -8.30 -32.17
N PRO A 808 0.17 -9.13 -33.23
CA PRO A 808 1.49 -9.62 -33.60
C PRO A 808 2.48 -8.48 -33.94
N ALA A 809 2.02 -7.50 -34.72
CA ALA A 809 2.87 -6.38 -35.16
C ALA A 809 3.15 -5.39 -34.02
N LEU A 810 2.12 -5.00 -33.26
CA LEU A 810 2.27 -4.10 -32.11
C LEU A 810 3.10 -4.74 -31.00
N GLY A 811 2.88 -6.03 -30.70
CA GLY A 811 3.66 -6.76 -29.71
C GLY A 811 5.14 -6.86 -30.09
N ALA A 812 5.45 -7.16 -31.36
CA ALA A 812 6.82 -7.15 -31.86
C ALA A 812 7.47 -5.77 -31.75
N TYR A 813 6.73 -4.70 -32.12
CA TYR A 813 7.22 -3.33 -32.01
C TYR A 813 7.50 -2.94 -30.55
N ILE A 814 6.57 -3.18 -29.63
CA ILE A 814 6.75 -2.91 -28.19
C ILE A 814 7.94 -3.69 -27.63
N ARG A 815 8.07 -4.97 -27.99
CA ARG A 815 9.22 -5.82 -27.60
C ARG A 815 10.55 -5.22 -28.03
N ASP A 816 10.62 -4.71 -29.26
CA ASP A 816 11.86 -4.22 -29.87
C ASP A 816 12.29 -2.85 -29.31
N LEU A 817 11.35 -2.09 -28.73
CA LEU A 817 11.65 -0.82 -28.04
C LEU A 817 12.41 -1.00 -26.71
N GLY A 818 12.34 -2.18 -26.08
CA GLY A 818 12.91 -2.39 -24.74
C GLY A 818 12.09 -1.71 -23.64
N MET A 819 12.72 -1.29 -22.54
CA MET A 819 12.06 -0.48 -21.52
C MET A 819 12.08 0.99 -21.92
N ARG A 820 10.92 1.58 -22.18
CA ARG A 820 10.70 3.01 -22.42
C ARG A 820 9.42 3.49 -21.73
N GLN A 821 9.16 2.95 -20.54
CA GLN A 821 8.08 3.37 -19.64
C GLN A 821 8.61 3.42 -18.22
N GLY A 822 8.20 4.45 -17.47
CA GLY A 822 8.54 4.60 -16.06
C GLY A 822 7.84 3.59 -15.17
N PRO A 823 8.22 3.53 -13.88
CA PRO A 823 7.57 2.66 -12.91
C PRO A 823 6.04 2.88 -12.80
N MET A 824 5.55 4.12 -12.98
CA MET A 824 4.12 4.47 -12.94
C MET A 824 3.30 3.78 -14.04
N THR A 825 3.83 3.65 -15.26
CA THR A 825 3.09 3.03 -16.38
C THR A 825 3.53 1.60 -16.67
N PHE A 826 4.33 1.02 -15.77
CA PHE A 826 4.95 -0.28 -15.97
C PHE A 826 3.93 -1.41 -16.07
N ARG A 827 2.83 -1.33 -15.32
CA ARG A 827 1.73 -2.31 -15.36
C ARG A 827 1.14 -2.44 -16.77
N GLN A 828 0.89 -1.31 -17.44
CA GLN A 828 0.28 -1.28 -18.78
C GLN A 828 1.25 -1.84 -19.84
N LEU A 829 2.56 -1.60 -19.69
CA LEU A 829 3.58 -2.23 -20.55
C LEU A 829 3.51 -3.76 -20.47
N LEU A 830 3.53 -4.30 -19.25
CA LEU A 830 3.49 -5.75 -19.05
C LEU A 830 2.14 -6.35 -19.51
N ALA A 831 1.03 -5.67 -19.25
CA ALA A 831 -0.29 -6.08 -19.73
C ALA A 831 -0.34 -6.13 -21.27
N ALA A 832 0.25 -5.14 -21.97
CA ALA A 832 0.29 -5.12 -23.43
C ALA A 832 1.13 -6.28 -24.00
N LEU A 833 2.31 -6.53 -23.42
CA LEU A 833 3.17 -7.65 -23.82
C LEU A 833 2.51 -9.00 -23.55
N HIS A 834 1.81 -9.13 -22.43
CA HIS A 834 1.05 -10.33 -22.09
C HIS A 834 -0.05 -10.63 -23.10
N ARG A 835 -0.91 -9.63 -23.38
CA ARG A 835 -2.01 -9.74 -24.35
C ARG A 835 -1.54 -10.03 -25.77
N THR A 836 -0.31 -9.65 -26.12
CA THR A 836 0.31 -9.90 -27.43
C THR A 836 1.19 -11.15 -27.46
N GLY A 837 1.25 -11.93 -26.37
CA GLY A 837 1.98 -13.20 -26.29
C GLY A 837 3.51 -13.06 -26.22
N GLN A 838 4.03 -11.91 -25.80
CA GLN A 838 5.46 -11.59 -25.77
C GLN A 838 6.13 -11.97 -24.44
N SER A 839 5.96 -13.21 -23.97
CA SER A 839 6.45 -13.65 -22.65
C SER A 839 7.98 -13.56 -22.51
N GLU A 840 8.75 -13.85 -23.56
CA GLU A 840 10.21 -13.64 -23.58
C GLU A 840 10.60 -12.16 -23.40
N ALA A 841 9.81 -11.24 -23.93
CA ALA A 841 10.04 -9.81 -23.76
C ALA A 841 9.82 -9.40 -22.30
N ILE A 842 8.76 -9.91 -21.67
CA ILE A 842 8.47 -9.66 -20.25
C ILE A 842 9.64 -10.14 -19.38
N VAL A 843 10.12 -11.36 -19.60
CA VAL A 843 11.28 -11.89 -18.86
C VAL A 843 12.49 -10.98 -19.07
N ARG A 844 12.80 -10.61 -20.32
CA ARG A 844 13.94 -9.74 -20.62
C ARG A 844 13.83 -8.37 -19.93
N LEU A 845 12.67 -7.71 -19.96
CA LEU A 845 12.46 -6.42 -19.29
C LEU A 845 12.62 -6.51 -17.78
N LEU A 846 12.19 -7.63 -17.19
CA LEU A 846 12.25 -7.85 -15.74
C LEU A 846 13.62 -8.35 -15.27
N THR A 847 14.51 -8.81 -16.16
CA THR A 847 15.80 -9.39 -15.77
C THR A 847 17.01 -8.68 -16.37
N ASN A 848 16.83 -7.69 -17.23
CA ASN A 848 17.93 -6.94 -17.80
C ASN A 848 18.50 -5.97 -16.76
N THR A 849 19.75 -6.16 -16.37
CA THR A 849 20.46 -5.31 -15.40
C THR A 849 21.04 -4.05 -16.05
N ASP A 850 21.13 -4.01 -17.38
CA ASP A 850 21.83 -2.97 -18.13
C ASP A 850 20.86 -1.98 -18.79
N ALA A 851 19.57 -2.04 -18.44
CA ALA A 851 18.54 -1.13 -18.91
C ALA A 851 17.57 -0.79 -17.78
N ASP A 852 16.93 0.36 -17.90
CA ASP A 852 15.85 0.81 -17.03
C ASP A 852 14.89 -0.34 -16.68
N GLY A 853 14.69 -0.55 -15.38
CA GLY A 853 13.83 -1.61 -14.87
C GLY A 853 14.21 -2.11 -13.48
N PRO A 854 13.42 -3.02 -12.91
CA PRO A 854 13.61 -3.48 -11.53
C PRO A 854 14.88 -4.33 -11.34
N ALA A 855 15.35 -5.02 -12.39
CA ALA A 855 16.61 -5.77 -12.31
C ALA A 855 17.82 -4.84 -12.26
N GLN A 856 17.78 -3.68 -12.91
CA GLN A 856 18.79 -2.65 -12.73
C GLN A 856 18.76 -2.14 -11.28
N THR A 857 17.60 -1.84 -10.71
CA THR A 857 17.49 -1.45 -9.29
C THR A 857 18.19 -2.47 -8.37
N LEU A 858 17.99 -3.76 -8.60
CA LEU A 858 18.68 -4.83 -7.84
C LEU A 858 20.18 -4.91 -8.12
N ALA A 859 20.60 -4.83 -9.38
CA ALA A 859 22.01 -4.83 -9.77
C ALA A 859 22.75 -3.63 -9.17
N GLU A 860 22.01 -2.55 -8.93
CA GLU A 860 22.48 -1.38 -8.25
C GLU A 860 22.49 -1.53 -6.72
N GLY A 861 21.91 -2.58 -6.15
CA GLY A 861 21.86 -2.79 -4.69
C GLY A 861 20.72 -2.01 -4.02
N GLY A 862 19.80 -1.48 -4.83
CA GLY A 862 18.48 -1.04 -4.40
C GLY A 862 17.70 -2.20 -3.79
N THR A 863 17.01 -1.90 -2.69
CA THR A 863 16.20 -2.89 -1.96
C THR A 863 14.73 -2.48 -1.86
N PHE A 864 14.37 -1.40 -2.54
CA PHE A 864 13.03 -0.92 -2.77
C PHE A 864 12.98 -0.45 -4.22
N LEU A 865 11.82 -0.52 -4.86
CA LEU A 865 11.57 0.22 -6.09
C LEU A 865 11.74 1.73 -5.87
N TRP A 866 12.09 2.41 -6.94
CA TRP A 866 12.38 3.83 -6.93
C TRP A 866 11.28 4.59 -7.69
N GLU A 867 11.18 5.89 -7.40
CA GLU A 867 10.20 6.78 -8.04
C GLU A 867 10.39 6.79 -9.56
N GLN A 868 11.65 6.86 -9.99
CA GLN A 868 12.07 6.60 -11.36
C GLN A 868 13.20 5.58 -11.39
N TRP A 869 13.50 5.01 -12.56
CA TRP A 869 14.52 3.96 -12.69
C TRP A 869 15.92 4.40 -12.26
N THR A 870 16.25 5.69 -12.41
CA THR A 870 17.56 6.25 -12.05
C THR A 870 17.42 7.58 -11.29
N PRO A 871 17.17 7.58 -9.96
CA PRO A 871 17.04 8.80 -9.17
C PRO A 871 18.28 9.71 -9.26
N GLY A 872 18.04 11.01 -9.31
CA GLY A 872 19.02 12.06 -9.58
C GLY A 872 19.20 12.39 -11.06
N CYS A 873 18.55 11.68 -11.99
CA CYS A 873 18.75 11.86 -13.42
C CYS A 873 17.64 12.68 -14.10
N ALA A 874 18.04 13.65 -14.93
CA ALA A 874 17.13 14.43 -15.77
C ALA A 874 16.71 13.69 -17.06
N VAL A 875 17.45 12.64 -17.43
CA VAL A 875 17.18 11.76 -18.58
C VAL A 875 17.48 10.31 -18.18
N ALA A 876 16.74 9.37 -18.74
CA ALA A 876 16.96 7.94 -18.52
C ALA A 876 18.43 7.53 -18.77
N GLY A 877 18.98 6.69 -17.89
CA GLY A 877 20.34 6.14 -18.02
C GLY A 877 21.51 7.10 -17.75
N CYS A 878 21.28 8.24 -17.11
CA CYS A 878 22.37 9.16 -16.77
C CYS A 878 23.35 8.56 -15.74
N THR A 879 24.64 8.95 -15.79
CA THR A 879 25.67 8.42 -14.87
C THR A 879 26.70 9.48 -14.47
N GLY A 880 27.54 9.16 -13.48
CA GLY A 880 28.67 10.01 -13.10
C GLY A 880 28.24 11.39 -12.61
N THR A 881 28.83 12.45 -13.15
CA THR A 881 28.52 13.85 -12.78
C THR A 881 27.16 14.33 -13.28
N GLN A 882 26.45 13.55 -14.10
CA GLN A 882 25.09 13.85 -14.54
C GLN A 882 24.04 13.58 -13.46
N VAL A 883 24.39 12.80 -12.42
CA VAL A 883 23.50 12.49 -11.29
C VAL A 883 23.49 13.68 -10.31
N ASN A 884 22.33 14.33 -10.18
CA ASN A 884 22.14 15.46 -9.29
C ASN A 884 22.04 15.00 -7.82
N GLN A 885 23.11 15.23 -7.04
CA GLN A 885 23.14 14.91 -5.61
C GLN A 885 22.25 15.82 -4.74
N ASN A 886 21.64 16.85 -5.31
CA ASN A 886 20.63 17.69 -4.64
C ASN A 886 19.19 17.28 -4.98
N SER A 887 18.99 16.21 -5.75
CA SER A 887 17.65 15.69 -6.07
C SER A 887 16.94 15.18 -4.82
N SER A 888 15.61 15.25 -4.81
CA SER A 888 14.74 14.72 -3.76
C SER A 888 13.97 13.46 -4.17
N GLU A 889 14.27 12.90 -5.36
CA GLU A 889 13.57 11.72 -5.90
C GLU A 889 13.71 10.49 -5.00
N SER A 890 12.66 9.67 -4.96
CA SER A 890 12.55 8.63 -3.94
C SER A 890 13.28 7.36 -4.31
N PHE A 891 14.04 6.82 -3.34
CA PHE A 891 14.56 5.47 -3.35
C PHE A 891 13.61 4.46 -2.66
N SER A 892 12.35 4.82 -2.44
CA SER A 892 11.36 4.01 -1.72
C SER A 892 9.93 4.27 -2.20
N HIS A 893 9.68 4.09 -3.50
CA HIS A 893 8.39 4.42 -4.12
C HIS A 893 7.61 3.19 -4.53
N GLY A 894 6.31 3.14 -4.22
CA GLY A 894 5.51 1.91 -4.29
C GLY A 894 4.93 1.55 -5.66
N TRP A 895 4.73 2.52 -6.56
CA TRP A 895 3.92 2.32 -7.77
C TRP A 895 4.42 1.25 -8.74
N GLY A 896 5.73 1.05 -8.84
CA GLY A 896 6.32 0.07 -9.77
C GLY A 896 6.02 -1.37 -9.35
N ALA A 897 5.52 -1.57 -8.11
CA ALA A 897 5.17 -2.88 -7.60
C ALA A 897 3.97 -3.49 -8.34
N ALA A 898 3.18 -2.67 -9.03
CA ALA A 898 2.08 -3.14 -9.89
C ALA A 898 2.55 -4.12 -10.98
N GLY A 899 3.86 -4.13 -11.31
CA GLY A 899 4.50 -5.12 -12.17
C GLY A 899 4.32 -6.57 -11.72
N ILE A 900 4.03 -6.83 -10.43
CA ILE A 900 3.70 -8.16 -9.91
C ILE A 900 2.54 -8.79 -10.70
N SER A 901 1.54 -7.98 -11.06
CA SER A 901 0.39 -8.45 -11.82
C SER A 901 0.84 -9.08 -13.15
N GLY A 902 1.80 -8.45 -13.83
CA GLY A 902 2.41 -8.99 -15.04
C GLY A 902 3.15 -10.32 -14.81
N ILE A 903 3.87 -10.46 -13.70
CA ILE A 903 4.57 -11.71 -13.36
C ILE A 903 3.58 -12.85 -13.09
N LEU A 904 2.57 -12.61 -12.23
CA LEU A 904 1.60 -13.63 -11.84
C LEU A 904 0.73 -14.06 -13.03
N GLN A 905 0.26 -13.11 -13.84
CA GLN A 905 -0.63 -13.39 -14.98
C GLN A 905 0.13 -13.99 -16.17
N SER A 906 1.32 -13.47 -16.49
CA SER A 906 2.02 -13.83 -17.72
C SER A 906 3.01 -14.98 -17.55
N LEU A 907 3.62 -15.12 -16.37
CA LEU A 907 4.74 -16.04 -16.13
C LEU A 907 4.35 -17.20 -15.20
N LEU A 908 3.70 -16.93 -14.07
CA LEU A 908 3.06 -18.01 -13.29
C LEU A 908 1.84 -18.55 -14.05
N GLY A 909 1.09 -17.66 -14.70
CA GLY A 909 0.00 -17.97 -15.61
C GLY A 909 -1.39 -17.80 -15.00
N LEU A 910 -1.54 -17.22 -13.81
CA LEU A 910 -2.82 -17.13 -13.11
C LEU A 910 -3.51 -15.78 -13.33
N GLU A 911 -4.76 -15.82 -13.79
CA GLU A 911 -5.66 -14.68 -13.85
C GLU A 911 -6.95 -14.97 -13.10
N VAL A 912 -7.39 -14.03 -12.27
CA VAL A 912 -8.76 -14.01 -11.73
C VAL A 912 -9.67 -13.43 -12.81
N VAL A 913 -10.70 -14.17 -13.23
CA VAL A 913 -11.57 -13.75 -14.35
C VAL A 913 -12.99 -13.38 -13.94
N SER A 914 -13.49 -13.90 -12.82
CA SER A 914 -14.82 -13.56 -12.29
C SER A 914 -14.75 -13.01 -10.86
N PRO A 915 -15.78 -12.28 -10.40
CA PRO A 915 -15.87 -11.75 -9.04
C PRO A 915 -15.61 -12.79 -7.94
N GLY A 916 -14.84 -12.38 -6.94
CA GLY A 916 -14.41 -13.21 -5.82
C GLY A 916 -13.69 -14.48 -6.25
N ALA A 917 -13.02 -14.46 -7.41
CA ALA A 917 -12.28 -15.59 -7.98
C ALA A 917 -13.05 -16.91 -8.11
N ALA A 918 -14.36 -16.88 -8.34
CA ALA A 918 -15.14 -18.09 -8.59
C ALA A 918 -14.62 -18.89 -9.80
N THR A 919 -14.03 -18.19 -10.76
CA THR A 919 -13.30 -18.75 -11.88
C THR A 919 -11.94 -18.08 -12.03
N VAL A 920 -10.95 -18.89 -12.36
CA VAL A 920 -9.59 -18.45 -12.68
C VAL A 920 -9.18 -19.00 -14.04
N ARG A 921 -8.28 -18.32 -14.73
CA ARG A 921 -7.62 -18.81 -15.94
C ARG A 921 -6.18 -19.15 -15.57
N ILE A 922 -5.71 -20.32 -16.01
CA ILE A 922 -4.34 -20.79 -15.78
C ILE A 922 -3.70 -21.08 -17.14
N ALA A 923 -2.81 -20.19 -17.56
CA ALA A 923 -2.12 -20.29 -18.84
C ALA A 923 -0.64 -20.01 -18.67
N PRO A 924 0.16 -21.06 -18.41
CA PRO A 924 1.61 -20.97 -18.50
C PRO A 924 2.03 -20.36 -19.84
N PRO A 925 3.10 -19.55 -19.90
CA PRO A 925 3.53 -18.92 -21.13
C PRO A 925 3.89 -19.96 -22.21
N ALA A 926 4.13 -19.55 -23.45
CA ALA A 926 4.66 -20.48 -24.46
C ALA A 926 6.18 -20.69 -24.30
N ASN A 927 6.90 -19.62 -23.96
CA ASN A 927 8.36 -19.52 -23.93
C ASN A 927 8.85 -18.57 -22.82
N GLY A 928 10.13 -18.20 -22.82
CA GLY A 928 10.74 -17.24 -21.89
C GLY A 928 11.30 -17.82 -20.59
N LEU A 929 10.76 -18.94 -20.10
CA LEU A 929 11.21 -19.60 -18.88
C LEU A 929 11.29 -21.13 -19.09
N GLN A 930 11.98 -21.87 -18.23
CA GLN A 930 11.98 -23.34 -18.26
C GLN A 930 10.99 -23.93 -17.26
N HIS A 931 10.79 -23.28 -16.12
CA HIS A 931 9.79 -23.62 -15.12
C HIS A 931 9.37 -22.37 -14.34
N ALA A 932 8.18 -22.42 -13.75
CA ALA A 932 7.77 -21.53 -12.67
C ALA A 932 6.84 -22.27 -11.70
N ARG A 933 6.91 -21.90 -10.43
CA ARG A 933 6.02 -22.39 -9.38
C ARG A 933 5.68 -21.28 -8.42
N GLY A 934 4.50 -21.36 -7.83
CA GLY A 934 4.01 -20.31 -6.96
C GLY A 934 2.64 -20.60 -6.41
N THR A 935 2.19 -19.68 -5.58
CA THR A 935 0.86 -19.67 -5.00
C THR A 935 0.29 -18.27 -5.07
N VAL A 936 -1.02 -18.15 -5.30
CA VAL A 936 -1.73 -16.88 -5.29
C VAL A 936 -2.94 -17.01 -4.37
N TRP A 937 -3.08 -16.08 -3.43
CA TRP A 937 -4.26 -16.02 -2.57
C TRP A 937 -5.43 -15.39 -3.34
N THR A 938 -6.56 -16.08 -3.30
CA THR A 938 -7.84 -15.57 -3.81
C THR A 938 -8.83 -15.49 -2.68
N GLU A 939 -9.95 -14.78 -2.86
CA GLU A 939 -11.04 -14.74 -1.87
C GLU A 939 -11.62 -16.13 -1.53
N ARG A 940 -11.36 -17.11 -2.41
CA ARG A 940 -11.79 -18.51 -2.25
C ARG A 940 -10.68 -19.43 -1.79
N GLY A 941 -9.54 -18.88 -1.39
CA GLY A 941 -8.37 -19.60 -0.90
C GLY A 941 -7.21 -19.60 -1.89
N GLN A 942 -6.15 -20.32 -1.52
CA GLN A 942 -4.91 -20.34 -2.26
C GLN A 942 -5.01 -21.23 -3.51
N VAL A 943 -4.62 -20.69 -4.67
CA VAL A 943 -4.38 -21.48 -5.89
C VAL A 943 -2.88 -21.75 -6.00
N GLY A 944 -2.51 -23.02 -6.06
CA GLY A 944 -1.11 -23.45 -6.25
C GLY A 944 -0.86 -23.84 -7.70
N ILE A 945 0.26 -23.39 -8.28
CA ILE A 945 0.65 -23.69 -9.65
C ILE A 945 2.13 -24.07 -9.68
N ALA A 946 2.46 -25.14 -10.40
CA ALA A 946 3.83 -25.44 -10.80
C ALA A 946 3.83 -26.00 -12.22
N TRP A 947 4.59 -25.41 -13.12
CA TRP A 947 4.75 -25.92 -14.47
C TRP A 947 6.23 -26.00 -14.85
N ALA A 948 6.57 -26.98 -15.70
CA ALA A 948 7.92 -27.19 -16.20
C ALA A 948 7.92 -27.71 -17.64
N ARG A 949 8.89 -27.26 -18.43
CA ARG A 949 9.12 -27.71 -19.81
C ARG A 949 10.18 -28.81 -19.86
N SER A 950 9.97 -29.81 -20.71
CA SER A 950 10.95 -30.85 -21.02
C SER A 950 10.86 -31.20 -22.51
N GLY A 951 11.85 -30.75 -23.29
CA GLY A 951 11.78 -30.77 -24.74
C GLY A 951 10.56 -29.98 -25.24
N ARG A 952 9.71 -30.60 -26.07
CA ARG A 952 8.43 -30.01 -26.49
C ARG A 952 7.33 -30.10 -25.43
N SER A 953 7.48 -30.98 -24.42
CA SER A 953 6.41 -31.23 -23.45
C SER A 953 6.32 -30.14 -22.39
N ILE A 954 5.11 -29.84 -21.92
CA ILE A 954 4.84 -29.06 -20.71
C ILE A 954 4.10 -29.93 -19.70
N THR A 955 4.53 -29.86 -18.44
CA THR A 955 3.83 -30.42 -17.29
C THR A 955 3.27 -29.27 -16.46
N LEU A 956 2.09 -29.46 -15.89
CA LEU A 956 1.41 -28.51 -15.01
C LEU A 956 0.76 -29.27 -13.85
N ASP A 957 1.20 -28.94 -12.64
CA ASP A 957 0.52 -29.25 -11.40
C ASP A 957 -0.28 -28.03 -10.94
N VAL A 958 -1.57 -28.21 -10.71
CA VAL A 958 -2.44 -27.18 -10.15
C VAL A 958 -3.17 -27.70 -8.92
N ASN A 959 -3.26 -26.87 -7.88
CA ASN A 959 -4.10 -27.08 -6.72
C ASN A 959 -5.15 -25.97 -6.66
N VAL A 960 -6.40 -26.31 -6.97
CA VAL A 960 -7.53 -25.37 -7.01
C VAL A 960 -8.34 -25.50 -5.73
N PRO A 961 -8.69 -24.41 -5.02
CA PRO A 961 -9.49 -24.50 -3.81
C PRO A 961 -10.93 -24.93 -4.10
N VAL A 962 -11.64 -25.42 -3.07
CA VAL A 962 -13.04 -25.81 -3.18
C VAL A 962 -13.89 -24.65 -3.67
N ASN A 963 -14.88 -24.94 -4.51
CA ASN A 963 -15.81 -23.93 -5.05
C ASN A 963 -15.15 -22.89 -5.99
N VAL A 964 -14.02 -23.27 -6.61
CA VAL A 964 -13.36 -22.55 -7.71
C VAL A 964 -13.25 -23.45 -8.93
N THR A 965 -13.43 -22.87 -10.12
CA THR A 965 -13.18 -23.52 -11.41
C THR A 965 -12.02 -22.86 -12.13
N ALA A 966 -11.05 -23.65 -12.58
CA ALA A 966 -9.93 -23.20 -13.39
C ALA A 966 -10.14 -23.54 -14.87
N THR A 967 -10.00 -22.55 -15.75
CA THR A 967 -9.83 -22.77 -17.19
C THR A 967 -8.34 -22.82 -17.49
N VAL A 968 -7.81 -24.01 -17.75
CA VAL A 968 -6.41 -24.25 -18.08
C VAL A 968 -6.21 -24.12 -19.59
N VAL A 969 -5.26 -23.30 -20.03
CA VAL A 969 -4.90 -23.12 -21.43
C VAL A 969 -3.41 -23.40 -21.60
N LEU A 970 -3.06 -24.63 -21.96
CA LEU A 970 -1.68 -25.02 -22.25
C LEU A 970 -1.30 -24.64 -23.70
N PRO A 971 -0.03 -24.24 -23.95
CA PRO A 971 0.43 -23.91 -25.29
C PRO A 971 0.13 -25.02 -26.32
N GLY A 972 -0.47 -24.65 -27.45
CA GLY A 972 -0.83 -25.58 -28.53
C GLY A 972 -1.97 -26.56 -28.19
N SER A 973 -2.69 -26.36 -27.09
CA SER A 973 -3.79 -27.23 -26.64
C SER A 973 -5.13 -26.51 -26.60
N ARG A 974 -6.22 -27.28 -26.65
CA ARG A 974 -7.56 -26.76 -26.35
C ARG A 974 -7.68 -26.45 -24.84
N PRO A 975 -8.47 -25.44 -24.46
CA PRO A 975 -8.76 -25.18 -23.05
C PRO A 975 -9.36 -26.39 -22.32
N ILE A 976 -8.96 -26.60 -21.08
CA ILE A 976 -9.44 -27.69 -20.20
C ILE A 976 -10.03 -27.06 -18.93
N THR A 977 -11.22 -27.50 -18.53
CA THR A 977 -11.82 -27.09 -17.26
C THR A 977 -11.39 -28.05 -16.15
N VAL A 978 -10.87 -27.49 -15.05
CA VAL A 978 -10.43 -28.20 -13.85
C VAL A 978 -11.19 -27.64 -12.65
N GLY A 979 -11.83 -28.51 -11.85
CA GLY A 979 -12.47 -28.11 -10.60
C GLY A 979 -11.47 -28.11 -9.43
N SER A 980 -12.00 -28.11 -8.21
CA SER A 980 -11.16 -28.12 -7.00
C SER A 980 -10.30 -29.39 -6.86
N GLY A 981 -9.23 -29.26 -6.07
CA GLY A 981 -8.28 -30.34 -5.79
C GLY A 981 -7.01 -30.26 -6.63
N ARG A 982 -6.21 -31.32 -6.55
CA ARG A 982 -4.93 -31.43 -7.26
C ARG A 982 -5.11 -32.08 -8.61
N THR A 983 -4.62 -31.44 -9.66
CA THR A 983 -4.62 -31.97 -11.02
C THR A 983 -3.23 -31.89 -11.61
N HIS A 984 -2.78 -33.00 -12.22
CA HIS A 984 -1.53 -33.09 -12.98
C HIS A 984 -1.87 -33.21 -14.46
N LEU A 985 -1.34 -32.30 -15.27
CA LEU A 985 -1.50 -32.29 -16.72
C LEU A 985 -0.15 -32.39 -17.40
N ARG A 986 -0.08 -33.19 -18.47
CA ARG A 986 1.09 -33.27 -19.35
C ARG A 986 0.64 -33.18 -20.79
N VAL A 987 1.21 -32.23 -21.52
CA VAL A 987 0.95 -32.02 -22.95
C VAL A 987 2.25 -32.14 -23.71
N THR A 988 2.24 -32.93 -24.79
CA THR A 988 3.28 -32.94 -25.81
C THR A 988 2.66 -32.34 -27.08
N PRO A 989 3.01 -31.11 -27.48
CA PRO A 989 2.56 -30.53 -28.74
C PRO A 989 2.96 -31.42 -29.91
N GLY A 990 2.00 -31.74 -30.79
CA GLY A 990 2.23 -32.45 -32.05
C GLY A 990 3.18 -31.70 -32.98
#